data_AF-A0A4Q4UXS1-F1
#
_entry.id   AF-A0A4Q4UXS1-F1
#
_cell.length_a   1.000
_cell.length_b   1.000
_cell.length_c   1.000
_cell.angle_alpha   90.00
_cell.angle_beta   90.00
_cell.angle_gamma   90.00
#
_symmetry.space_group_name_H-M   'P 1'
#
loop_
_entity.id
_entity.type
_entity.pdbx_description
1 polymer ?
#
loop_
_entity_poly.entity_id
_entity_poly.type
_entity_poly.pdbx_seq_one_letter_code
_entity_poly.pdbx_strand_id
1 'polypeptide(L)'
;MDVNNAEVQQIRPFGPARSTVQEQPLSRDEIKKYNDFFKASLYLCLGMIYLKENPLLREPLKAEHIKARQLGHFGSTPGQIFTYMHFNRLIKKYDLDAIFISGPGHGAPAVLSQAYLEGTYSEVYPEKSESPDGMQKFFKYFSFPGGTGSHATPEVPGSIHEGGELGYSISHAFGTVFDNPNLISLPIVGDGEAETGPLATSWHSTKFLNPICDGAVLPVLHLNGYKINNPTVLARITHKELEQLMRGYGWEPYFVEGDEVESMHQAMAATLEHCVQEIRKFQKQARDSGKPFRPRWPMVVLRTPKGWTGPRKLNGHYLSGFWRAHQVPITDVRTNPDDLKKLEDWMRSYEPDRIFGEEGRLNPELRDALCPKGNRRMSANPVANGGILMKPLKLPDFKDYGIKVDRGGAVSAGSMKNFAAFLRDIIKLNPNNFRLWGPDETESNKLSLVYEAGKKVWMGEYFEEDSDGGNLSPFGRVMEILSEHTCEGWLEGYILSGRHGLFNSYEPFIHIVDSMVNQDPGFLGVVANKSPAVVRIYLPPDGNCLLSTMDHCLRSYNYVNVVVADKQDHIQYLSVEEAIEHCSKGISIWQQFSTDKGQEPDVVMACCGDISTQETLAAIDLLLQHLPDLKIRCVNVVDLFKLIHHTDHPHGLEDSEWTSIFTADKPIIFNFHSYPWLVHRLTYKRPGSHNIHVRGYKEKGNIDTPLELAIRNQTDRFSLAMDAIDRMPHLHNRAGSAREKLRSQQQAASNEAYENGNAPDSIPDADLIETLLNQRNTFNHRAEHTRKFNELTQEQRSRMGLPTLDKRQEIIQGDPYALYPYLAGNVGHPRDPRMFDIMEPIGGQLKSKIIKKEVEHIAEMFRDISTTDIKTLAATFSEGPGDWTVVRDDADEIVVSFRIGTKTRAKTSEIEAKELLREERLPVPVQQYLAATMLRTKNSTTPIKKTPRKRFFKELRGAAQGRYWLLMSKTERAEIRRRAAVENDDIAMWLVIVKDNWQANWTGGSQDEDHFYNYLADQTAGQSLWELIEEDIFVVSDAHRRMLFANVERAVQLRYDSETADLLERCIDLWSFFTPLPAPETSRHVDNHVRRLHPELDMERATVETLPSAKMAVARDPHGEHPFASWFALFSKSVDEDYPRRLFPEFCQAVFGKATNLLRFLVQPLTPRFYAENREIRENLDDWCKFATDA
;
A
#
# COMPACT_ATOMS: atom_id res chain seq x y z
N MET A 1 -33.00 20.44 -36.20
CA MET A 1 -32.76 20.91 -34.82
C MET A 1 -32.55 22.40 -34.91
N ASP A 2 -33.58 23.18 -34.57
CA ASP A 2 -33.46 24.64 -34.54
C ASP A 2 -32.72 25.03 -33.27
N VAL A 3 -31.39 25.13 -33.37
CA VAL A 3 -30.55 25.65 -32.29
C VAL A 3 -30.94 27.11 -32.09
N ASN A 4 -31.26 27.49 -30.86
CA ASN A 4 -31.70 28.85 -30.53
C ASN A 4 -30.63 29.87 -30.98
N ASN A 5 -30.91 30.58 -32.07
CA ASN A 5 -29.90 31.37 -32.77
C ASN A 5 -29.33 32.48 -31.86
N ALA A 6 -30.11 32.96 -30.89
CA ALA A 6 -29.68 33.94 -29.89
C ALA A 6 -28.54 33.42 -28.98
N GLU A 7 -28.66 32.20 -28.45
CA GLU A 7 -27.64 31.58 -27.59
C GLU A 7 -26.34 31.33 -28.37
N VAL A 8 -26.47 30.93 -29.64
CA VAL A 8 -25.30 30.76 -30.54
C VAL A 8 -24.60 32.08 -30.84
N GLN A 9 -25.30 33.23 -30.88
CA GLN A 9 -24.62 34.53 -31.02
C GLN A 9 -23.85 34.93 -29.76
N GLN A 10 -24.37 34.62 -28.56
CA GLN A 10 -23.72 35.00 -27.29
C GLN A 10 -22.31 34.42 -27.17
N ILE A 11 -22.11 33.15 -27.56
CA ILE A 11 -20.80 32.46 -27.45
C ILE A 11 -19.84 32.71 -28.64
N ARG A 12 -20.16 33.64 -29.56
CA ARG A 12 -19.28 33.96 -30.70
C ARG A 12 -18.17 34.94 -30.30
N PRO A 13 -16.91 34.70 -30.69
CA PRO A 13 -15.78 35.57 -30.36
C PRO A 13 -15.65 36.79 -31.30
N PHE A 14 -16.73 37.23 -31.95
CA PHE A 14 -16.69 38.27 -32.99
C PHE A 14 -17.55 39.48 -32.62
N GLY A 15 -17.19 40.64 -33.16
CA GLY A 15 -17.83 41.93 -32.98
C GLY A 15 -17.14 42.83 -31.95
N PRO A 16 -17.79 43.97 -31.62
CA PRO A 16 -17.39 44.85 -30.53
C PRO A 16 -17.27 44.07 -29.21
N ALA A 17 -16.36 44.53 -28.36
CA ALA A 17 -16.11 43.91 -27.06
C ALA A 17 -17.36 43.90 -26.18
N ARG A 18 -17.60 42.75 -25.57
CA ARG A 18 -18.57 42.53 -24.50
C ARG A 18 -17.80 42.14 -23.25
N SER A 19 -18.06 42.80 -22.14
CA SER A 19 -17.34 42.54 -20.90
C SER A 19 -18.21 42.67 -19.67
N THR A 20 -17.84 41.94 -18.61
CA THR A 20 -18.50 42.08 -17.30
C THR A 20 -18.23 43.46 -16.69
N VAL A 21 -17.01 43.99 -16.85
CA VAL A 21 -16.63 45.34 -16.43
C VAL A 21 -16.81 46.31 -17.60
N GLN A 22 -17.55 47.40 -17.38
CA GLN A 22 -17.99 48.35 -18.43
C GLN A 22 -17.18 49.67 -18.45
N GLU A 23 -16.20 49.81 -17.55
CA GLU A 23 -15.37 51.01 -17.45
C GLU A 23 -14.51 51.21 -18.71
N GLN A 24 -14.08 52.45 -18.94
CA GLN A 24 -13.30 52.86 -20.12
C GLN A 24 -12.02 53.58 -19.66
N PRO A 25 -11.06 52.88 -19.02
CA PRO A 25 -9.94 53.50 -18.31
C PRO A 25 -8.79 53.99 -19.19
N LEU A 26 -8.84 53.78 -20.51
CA LEU A 26 -7.83 54.23 -21.47
C LEU A 26 -8.32 55.47 -22.24
N SER A 27 -7.43 56.44 -22.42
CA SER A 27 -7.60 57.52 -23.41
C SER A 27 -7.43 57.00 -24.85
N ARG A 28 -7.86 57.79 -25.84
CA ARG A 28 -7.66 57.44 -27.28
C ARG A 28 -6.20 57.26 -27.64
N ASP A 29 -5.32 58.10 -27.09
CA ASP A 29 -3.87 58.01 -27.34
C ASP A 29 -3.24 56.78 -26.68
N GLU A 30 -3.75 56.36 -25.51
CA GLU A 30 -3.37 55.08 -24.92
C GLU A 30 -3.84 53.90 -25.78
N ILE A 31 -5.10 53.86 -26.20
CA ILE A 31 -5.62 52.79 -27.08
C ILE A 31 -4.74 52.64 -28.33
N LYS A 32 -4.34 53.76 -28.95
CA LYS A 32 -3.41 53.77 -30.09
C LYS A 32 -2.06 53.14 -29.73
N LYS A 33 -1.49 53.48 -28.57
CA LYS A 33 -0.23 52.89 -28.06
C LYS A 33 -0.38 51.38 -27.80
N TYR A 34 -1.43 50.94 -27.11
CA TYR A 34 -1.69 49.50 -26.89
C TYR A 34 -1.85 48.74 -28.22
N ASN A 35 -2.54 49.31 -29.22
CA ASN A 35 -2.69 48.71 -30.54
C ASN A 35 -1.34 48.62 -31.28
N ASP A 36 -0.54 49.68 -31.26
CA ASP A 36 0.79 49.68 -31.88
C ASP A 36 1.74 48.65 -31.22
N PHE A 37 1.70 48.49 -29.89
CA PHE A 37 2.50 47.47 -29.21
C PHE A 37 1.98 46.04 -29.45
N PHE A 38 0.67 45.87 -29.58
CA PHE A 38 0.06 44.59 -29.95
C PHE A 38 0.51 44.19 -31.36
N LYS A 39 0.44 45.11 -32.33
CA LYS A 39 1.00 44.94 -33.68
C LYS A 39 2.48 44.61 -33.66
N ALA A 40 3.30 45.33 -32.88
CA ALA A 40 4.74 45.07 -32.72
C ALA A 40 5.00 43.61 -32.29
N SER A 41 4.29 43.16 -31.26
CA SER A 41 4.39 41.82 -30.71
C SER A 41 3.97 40.75 -31.71
N LEU A 42 2.82 40.93 -32.37
CA LEU A 42 2.30 40.03 -33.40
C LEU A 42 3.24 39.94 -34.62
N TYR A 43 3.85 41.05 -35.01
CA TYR A 43 4.86 41.10 -36.06
C TYR A 43 6.09 40.25 -35.71
N LEU A 44 6.65 40.42 -34.49
CA LEU A 44 7.76 39.59 -34.03
C LEU A 44 7.41 38.11 -34.02
N CYS A 45 6.16 37.75 -33.72
CA CYS A 45 5.70 36.36 -33.74
C CYS A 45 5.65 35.76 -35.15
N LEU A 46 5.18 36.50 -36.16
CA LEU A 46 5.25 36.06 -37.55
C LEU A 46 6.70 36.01 -38.03
N GLY A 47 7.54 36.98 -37.65
CA GLY A 47 8.98 36.97 -37.91
C GLY A 47 9.64 35.70 -37.39
N MET A 48 9.42 35.34 -36.13
CA MET A 48 9.90 34.08 -35.54
C MET A 48 9.40 32.84 -36.28
N ILE A 49 8.14 32.76 -36.70
CA ILE A 49 7.62 31.56 -37.37
C ILE A 49 8.15 31.41 -38.81
N TYR A 50 8.29 32.51 -39.55
CA TYR A 50 8.52 32.48 -40.99
C TYR A 50 9.91 32.91 -41.45
N LEU A 51 10.54 33.92 -40.84
CA LEU A 51 11.69 34.61 -41.42
C LEU A 51 13.03 34.09 -40.87
N LYS A 52 14.04 34.01 -41.75
CA LYS A 52 15.46 33.86 -41.37
C LYS A 52 16.33 35.05 -41.78
N GLU A 53 15.84 35.86 -42.71
CA GLU A 53 16.47 37.04 -43.31
C GLU A 53 15.40 38.12 -43.56
N ASN A 54 15.80 39.37 -43.85
CA ASN A 54 14.92 40.52 -44.11
C ASN A 54 13.87 40.76 -42.99
N PRO A 55 14.30 40.96 -41.73
CA PRO A 55 13.43 41.01 -40.55
C PRO A 55 12.53 42.25 -40.46
N LEU A 56 12.70 43.24 -41.33
CA LEU A 56 11.90 44.49 -41.37
C LEU A 56 11.16 44.68 -42.70
N LEU A 57 11.17 43.67 -43.59
CA LEU A 57 10.52 43.73 -44.91
C LEU A 57 10.97 44.92 -45.78
N ARG A 58 12.26 45.31 -45.69
CA ARG A 58 12.84 46.46 -46.41
C ARG A 58 12.85 46.26 -47.92
N GLU A 59 12.99 45.02 -48.35
CA GLU A 59 12.69 44.58 -49.71
C GLU A 59 11.47 43.63 -49.71
N PRO A 60 10.80 43.40 -50.86
CA PRO A 60 9.72 42.44 -50.97
C PRO A 60 10.12 41.04 -50.50
N LEU A 61 9.18 40.28 -49.93
CA LEU A 61 9.47 38.92 -49.51
C LEU A 61 9.77 38.00 -50.71
N LYS A 62 10.83 37.21 -50.57
CA LYS A 62 11.28 36.18 -51.49
C LYS A 62 11.34 34.85 -50.76
N ALA A 63 11.22 33.73 -51.48
CA ALA A 63 11.30 32.38 -50.90
C ALA A 63 12.66 32.09 -50.20
N GLU A 64 13.71 32.86 -50.51
CA GLU A 64 15.01 32.81 -49.84
C GLU A 64 15.01 33.44 -48.43
N HIS A 65 14.14 34.42 -48.13
CA HIS A 65 14.05 35.02 -46.79
C HIS A 65 13.33 34.11 -45.78
N ILE A 66 12.56 33.15 -46.29
CA ILE A 66 11.72 32.26 -45.50
C ILE A 66 12.53 31.06 -44.97
N LYS A 67 12.28 30.65 -43.72
CA LYS A 67 12.82 29.41 -43.13
C LYS A 67 12.48 28.20 -43.98
N ALA A 68 13.42 27.28 -44.15
CA ALA A 68 13.23 26.12 -45.01
C ALA A 68 12.06 25.21 -44.58
N ARG A 69 11.85 25.11 -43.27
CA ARG A 69 10.74 24.44 -42.57
C ARG A 69 10.16 25.45 -41.58
N GLN A 70 8.88 25.78 -41.69
CA GLN A 70 8.18 26.64 -40.75
C GLN A 70 7.75 25.80 -39.54
N LEU A 71 8.04 26.29 -38.34
CA LEU A 71 7.73 25.64 -37.07
C LEU A 71 7.29 26.68 -36.05
N GLY A 72 6.41 26.28 -35.13
CA GLY A 72 5.79 27.16 -34.14
C GLY A 72 4.28 27.28 -34.31
N HIS A 73 3.66 28.01 -33.38
CA HIS A 73 2.22 28.16 -33.27
C HIS A 73 1.84 29.63 -33.20
N PHE A 74 0.87 30.04 -34.02
CA PHE A 74 0.29 31.38 -33.95
C PHE A 74 -1.06 31.39 -33.23
N GLY A 75 -1.79 30.27 -33.17
CA GLY A 75 -3.21 30.27 -32.81
C GLY A 75 -3.54 30.80 -31.41
N SER A 76 -2.70 30.51 -30.42
CA SER A 76 -2.84 31.01 -29.04
C SER A 76 -2.12 32.34 -28.80
N THR A 77 -1.24 32.76 -29.71
CA THR A 77 -0.29 33.87 -29.51
C THR A 77 -0.95 35.24 -29.28
N PRO A 78 -1.98 35.67 -30.04
CA PRO A 78 -2.63 36.97 -29.84
C PRO A 78 -3.20 37.17 -28.43
N GLY A 79 -3.99 36.22 -27.91
CA GLY A 79 -4.60 36.37 -26.57
C GLY A 79 -3.58 36.37 -25.42
N GLN A 80 -2.44 35.67 -25.59
CA GLN A 80 -1.34 35.71 -24.64
C GLN A 80 -0.65 37.07 -24.59
N ILE A 81 -0.27 37.63 -25.74
CA ILE A 81 0.29 38.98 -25.85
C ILE A 81 -0.67 40.00 -25.24
N PHE A 82 -1.96 39.93 -25.62
CA PHE A 82 -2.98 40.88 -25.17
C PHE A 82 -3.09 40.91 -23.64
N THR A 83 -3.09 39.73 -23.02
CA THR A 83 -3.12 39.57 -21.56
C THR A 83 -1.85 40.13 -20.90
N TYR A 84 -0.66 39.75 -21.39
CA TYR A 84 0.63 40.18 -20.85
C TYR A 84 0.77 41.71 -20.88
N MET A 85 0.52 42.32 -22.03
CA MET A 85 0.60 43.76 -22.26
C MET A 85 -0.37 44.56 -21.37
N HIS A 86 -1.62 44.11 -21.22
CA HIS A 86 -2.58 44.76 -20.33
C HIS A 86 -2.28 44.54 -18.84
N PHE A 87 -1.56 43.47 -18.47
CA PHE A 87 -1.10 43.27 -17.09
C PHE A 87 0.14 44.10 -16.75
N ASN A 88 1.05 44.30 -17.71
CA ASN A 88 2.19 45.21 -17.61
C ASN A 88 1.76 46.65 -17.23
N ARG A 89 0.62 47.12 -17.73
CA ARG A 89 -0.02 48.37 -17.30
C ARG A 89 -0.24 48.42 -15.78
N LEU A 90 -0.71 47.33 -15.19
CA LEU A 90 -1.04 47.24 -13.76
C LEU A 90 0.22 47.15 -12.91
N ILE A 91 1.22 46.38 -13.35
CA ILE A 91 2.56 46.38 -12.74
C ILE A 91 3.09 47.81 -12.63
N LYS A 92 3.04 48.57 -13.72
CA LYS A 92 3.48 49.98 -13.73
C LYS A 92 2.62 50.92 -12.88
N LYS A 93 1.29 50.73 -12.89
CA LYS A 93 0.33 51.60 -12.17
C LYS A 93 0.40 51.39 -10.65
N TYR A 94 0.79 50.20 -10.20
CA TYR A 94 0.62 49.77 -8.80
C TYR A 94 1.89 49.20 -8.13
N ASP A 95 3.02 49.14 -8.83
CA ASP A 95 4.27 48.43 -8.43
C ASP A 95 4.01 46.97 -8.00
N LEU A 96 3.29 46.22 -8.84
CA LEU A 96 2.98 44.81 -8.55
C LEU A 96 4.21 43.94 -8.74
N ASP A 97 4.38 42.97 -7.83
CA ASP A 97 5.28 41.84 -8.05
C ASP A 97 4.51 40.74 -8.79
N ALA A 98 4.98 40.33 -9.96
CA ALA A 98 4.20 39.44 -10.82
C ALA A 98 5.05 38.60 -11.79
N ILE A 99 4.55 37.41 -12.11
CA ILE A 99 5.07 36.51 -13.13
C ILE A 99 3.97 36.06 -14.09
N PHE A 100 4.37 35.67 -15.30
CA PHE A 100 3.48 35.14 -16.33
C PHE A 100 3.70 33.64 -16.49
N ILE A 101 2.63 32.84 -16.57
CA ILE A 101 2.71 31.40 -16.81
C ILE A 101 1.95 31.07 -18.11
N SER A 102 2.66 30.50 -19.08
CA SER A 102 2.13 30.18 -20.41
C SER A 102 1.64 28.73 -20.48
N GLY A 103 0.41 28.47 -20.04
CA GLY A 103 -0.22 27.14 -20.15
C GLY A 103 -0.28 26.59 -21.58
N PRO A 104 -0.80 27.35 -22.58
CA PRO A 104 -0.62 27.04 -23.99
C PRO A 104 0.78 27.44 -24.47
N GLY A 105 1.81 26.89 -23.84
CA GLY A 105 3.23 27.25 -23.99
C GLY A 105 3.81 26.99 -25.37
N HIS A 106 3.17 26.12 -26.16
CA HIS A 106 3.39 25.99 -27.61
C HIS A 106 3.24 27.31 -28.38
N GLY A 107 2.52 28.29 -27.81
CA GLY A 107 2.45 29.68 -28.24
C GLY A 107 3.63 30.55 -27.79
N ALA A 108 4.81 29.96 -27.59
CA ALA A 108 6.05 30.61 -27.15
C ALA A 108 6.42 31.94 -27.84
N PRO A 109 6.13 32.16 -29.15
CA PRO A 109 6.30 33.47 -29.76
C PRO A 109 5.67 34.62 -28.96
N ALA A 110 4.56 34.38 -28.26
CA ALA A 110 3.97 35.37 -27.35
C ALA A 110 4.97 35.83 -26.29
N VAL A 111 5.39 34.94 -25.38
CA VAL A 111 6.30 35.29 -24.27
C VAL A 111 7.68 35.75 -24.75
N LEU A 112 8.21 35.14 -25.81
CA LEU A 112 9.45 35.57 -26.45
C LEU A 112 9.37 36.99 -27.01
N SER A 113 8.25 37.37 -27.66
CA SER A 113 8.06 38.74 -28.14
C SER A 113 8.04 39.75 -26.98
N GLN A 114 7.44 39.39 -25.85
CA GLN A 114 7.40 40.28 -24.68
C GLN A 114 8.80 40.43 -24.07
N ALA A 115 9.51 39.33 -23.82
CA ALA A 115 10.89 39.37 -23.30
C ALA A 115 11.86 40.17 -24.20
N TYR A 116 11.64 40.17 -25.52
CA TYR A 116 12.40 40.98 -26.47
C TYR A 116 12.02 42.47 -26.41
N LEU A 117 10.73 42.82 -26.40
CA LEU A 117 10.27 44.22 -26.31
C LEU A 117 10.51 44.86 -24.93
N GLU A 118 10.57 44.05 -23.87
CA GLU A 118 11.01 44.45 -22.53
C GLU A 118 12.54 44.57 -22.43
N GLY A 119 13.26 44.00 -23.40
CA GLY A 119 14.73 44.02 -23.56
C GLY A 119 15.48 42.92 -22.82
N THR A 120 14.81 42.18 -21.94
CA THR A 120 15.46 41.11 -21.15
C THR A 120 16.04 40.01 -22.01
N TYR A 121 15.41 39.70 -23.16
CA TYR A 121 15.98 38.72 -24.09
C TYR A 121 17.36 39.17 -24.62
N SER A 122 17.55 40.46 -24.87
CA SER A 122 18.84 41.03 -25.29
C SER A 122 19.81 41.24 -24.12
N GLU A 123 19.33 41.34 -22.88
CA GLU A 123 20.17 41.35 -21.67
C GLU A 123 20.78 39.96 -21.40
N VAL A 124 20.01 38.89 -21.64
CA VAL A 124 20.46 37.49 -21.49
C VAL A 124 21.23 36.99 -22.72
N TYR A 125 20.83 37.42 -23.93
CA TYR A 125 21.46 37.03 -25.19
C TYR A 125 21.86 38.27 -26.02
N PRO A 126 23.01 38.93 -25.72
CA PRO A 126 23.42 40.19 -26.34
C PRO A 126 23.53 40.17 -27.86
N GLU A 127 23.77 39.01 -28.47
CA GLU A 127 23.82 38.81 -29.91
C GLU A 127 22.44 38.84 -30.60
N LYS A 128 21.35 38.76 -29.83
CA LYS A 128 19.97 39.04 -30.27
C LYS A 128 19.53 40.42 -29.74
N SER A 129 20.31 41.44 -30.10
CA SER A 129 20.09 42.83 -29.73
C SER A 129 18.85 43.46 -30.39
N GLU A 130 18.36 44.56 -29.83
CA GLU A 130 17.31 45.41 -30.43
C GLU A 130 17.84 46.23 -31.64
N SER A 131 18.32 45.53 -32.67
CA SER A 131 18.82 46.08 -33.93
C SER A 131 18.32 45.23 -35.12
N PRO A 132 18.49 45.64 -36.39
CA PRO A 132 18.03 44.83 -37.52
C PRO A 132 18.75 43.47 -37.60
N ASP A 133 20.06 43.42 -37.35
CA ASP A 133 20.84 42.17 -37.30
C ASP A 133 20.46 41.30 -36.09
N GLY A 134 20.29 41.91 -34.91
CA GLY A 134 19.86 41.21 -33.70
C GLY A 134 18.43 40.63 -33.82
N MET A 135 17.51 41.37 -34.46
CA MET A 135 16.16 40.90 -34.79
C MET A 135 16.18 39.77 -35.82
N GLN A 136 17.05 39.85 -36.83
CA GLN A 136 17.25 38.76 -37.80
C GLN A 136 17.72 37.48 -37.08
N LYS A 137 18.69 37.61 -36.17
CA LYS A 137 19.19 36.49 -35.36
C LYS A 137 18.08 35.95 -34.46
N PHE A 138 17.32 36.80 -33.77
CA PHE A 138 16.17 36.43 -32.94
C PHE A 138 15.13 35.61 -33.74
N PHE A 139 14.70 36.11 -34.90
CA PHE A 139 13.78 35.40 -35.78
C PHE A 139 14.36 34.07 -36.25
N LYS A 140 15.59 34.07 -36.78
CA LYS A 140 16.25 32.87 -37.28
C LYS A 140 16.45 31.80 -36.19
N TYR A 141 16.71 32.20 -34.94
CA TYR A 141 17.03 31.31 -33.83
C TYR A 141 15.81 30.50 -33.33
N PHE A 142 14.60 31.05 -33.41
CA PHE A 142 13.38 30.36 -32.96
C PHE A 142 13.11 29.07 -33.78
N SER A 143 12.93 27.92 -33.12
CA SER A 143 12.58 26.63 -33.77
C SER A 143 13.48 26.25 -34.94
N PHE A 144 14.78 26.53 -34.84
CA PHE A 144 15.80 26.27 -35.86
C PHE A 144 16.88 25.31 -35.32
N PRO A 145 17.58 24.53 -36.16
CA PRO A 145 18.67 23.66 -35.68
C PRO A 145 19.75 24.44 -34.92
N GLY A 146 20.01 24.07 -33.66
CA GLY A 146 20.90 24.81 -32.74
C GLY A 146 20.28 26.08 -32.13
N GLY A 147 18.97 26.27 -32.29
CA GLY A 147 18.17 27.39 -31.82
C GLY A 147 17.36 27.11 -30.55
N THR A 148 16.48 28.04 -30.16
CA THR A 148 15.47 27.80 -29.11
C THR A 148 14.37 26.84 -29.60
N GLY A 149 13.69 26.21 -28.64
CA GLY A 149 12.50 25.40 -28.89
C GLY A 149 11.30 26.17 -29.46
N SER A 150 10.17 25.47 -29.59
CA SER A 150 8.87 26.04 -30.00
C SER A 150 7.92 26.30 -28.83
N HIS A 151 8.33 25.94 -27.61
CA HIS A 151 7.60 26.10 -26.35
C HIS A 151 8.27 27.15 -25.45
N ALA A 152 7.66 27.49 -24.31
CA ALA A 152 8.21 28.42 -23.34
C ALA A 152 9.33 27.76 -22.50
N THR A 153 10.32 27.18 -23.17
CA THR A 153 11.40 26.35 -22.60
C THR A 153 12.19 27.10 -21.50
N PRO A 154 12.97 26.40 -20.65
CA PRO A 154 13.77 27.03 -19.59
C PRO A 154 14.80 28.08 -20.08
N GLU A 155 15.14 28.11 -21.37
CA GLU A 155 15.97 29.19 -21.96
C GLU A 155 15.21 30.53 -22.12
N VAL A 156 13.88 30.55 -21.96
CA VAL A 156 13.07 31.77 -22.14
C VAL A 156 13.07 32.59 -20.85
N PRO A 157 13.61 33.83 -20.84
CA PRO A 157 13.61 34.67 -19.64
C PRO A 157 12.20 34.93 -19.13
N GLY A 158 11.95 34.61 -17.85
CA GLY A 158 10.65 34.71 -17.21
C GLY A 158 9.81 33.43 -17.26
N SER A 159 10.30 32.34 -17.85
CA SER A 159 9.59 31.05 -17.84
C SER A 159 10.02 30.15 -16.68
N ILE A 160 9.01 29.58 -16.01
CA ILE A 160 9.12 28.46 -15.05
C ILE A 160 8.15 27.32 -15.42
N HIS A 161 7.56 27.38 -16.61
CA HIS A 161 6.53 26.45 -17.04
C HIS A 161 6.51 26.41 -18.57
N GLU A 162 6.95 25.29 -19.15
CA GLU A 162 7.13 25.18 -20.60
C GLU A 162 5.80 25.14 -21.38
N GLY A 163 4.73 24.62 -20.78
CA GLY A 163 3.41 24.45 -21.42
C GLY A 163 3.46 23.58 -22.69
N GLY A 164 4.37 22.60 -22.71
CA GLY A 164 4.48 21.56 -23.73
C GLY A 164 3.51 20.41 -23.47
N GLU A 165 3.73 19.69 -22.36
CA GLU A 165 2.69 18.83 -21.79
C GLU A 165 1.68 19.73 -21.05
N LEU A 166 0.42 19.61 -21.42
CA LEU A 166 -0.66 20.52 -21.04
C LEU A 166 -1.36 20.02 -19.77
N GLY A 167 -1.51 20.89 -18.77
CA GLY A 167 -2.36 20.60 -17.60
C GLY A 167 -1.93 21.25 -16.28
N TYR A 168 -0.71 21.78 -16.20
CA TYR A 168 -0.09 22.13 -14.91
C TYR A 168 0.02 23.65 -14.65
N SER A 169 -0.47 24.49 -15.57
CA SER A 169 -0.28 25.96 -15.47
C SER A 169 -0.86 26.57 -14.19
N ILE A 170 -2.01 26.09 -13.72
CA ILE A 170 -2.63 26.56 -12.48
C ILE A 170 -1.91 25.98 -11.25
N SER A 171 -1.58 24.68 -11.20
CA SER A 171 -0.88 24.12 -10.04
C SER A 171 0.49 24.78 -9.85
N HIS A 172 1.25 25.01 -10.92
CA HIS A 172 2.52 25.74 -10.85
C HIS A 172 2.31 27.18 -10.37
N ALA A 173 1.25 27.87 -10.86
CA ALA A 173 0.92 29.21 -10.40
C ALA A 173 0.59 29.27 -8.90
N PHE A 174 -0.15 28.29 -8.37
CA PHE A 174 -0.41 28.21 -6.93
C PHE A 174 0.88 27.92 -6.14
N GLY A 175 1.72 26.99 -6.61
CA GLY A 175 3.04 26.70 -6.04
C GLY A 175 3.89 27.96 -5.79
N THR A 176 3.94 28.85 -6.78
CA THR A 176 4.74 30.09 -6.72
C THR A 176 4.26 31.14 -5.71
N VAL A 177 2.96 31.15 -5.37
CA VAL A 177 2.35 32.19 -4.51
C VAL A 177 2.25 31.77 -3.05
N PHE A 178 2.32 30.48 -2.72
CA PHE A 178 2.36 30.02 -1.33
C PHE A 178 3.56 30.65 -0.61
N ASP A 179 3.37 31.09 0.64
CA ASP A 179 4.22 32.00 1.45
C ASP A 179 4.89 33.17 0.69
N ASN A 180 4.35 33.61 -0.46
CA ASN A 180 4.85 34.75 -1.22
C ASN A 180 3.79 35.86 -1.30
N PRO A 181 3.54 36.59 -0.20
CA PRO A 181 2.33 37.38 0.02
C PRO A 181 2.13 38.57 -0.93
N ASN A 182 3.15 38.97 -1.68
CA ASN A 182 3.09 40.12 -2.58
C ASN A 182 3.04 39.72 -4.06
N LEU A 183 3.25 38.45 -4.39
CA LEU A 183 3.25 37.95 -5.76
C LEU A 183 1.82 37.80 -6.30
N ILE A 184 1.62 38.25 -7.54
CA ILE A 184 0.49 37.84 -8.37
C ILE A 184 1.00 37.00 -9.53
N SER A 185 0.63 35.71 -9.55
CA SER A 185 0.93 34.83 -10.68
C SER A 185 -0.22 34.88 -11.69
N LEU A 186 0.10 35.16 -12.95
CA LEU A 186 -0.85 35.32 -14.06
C LEU A 186 -0.74 34.13 -15.03
N PRO A 187 -1.33 32.96 -14.73
CA PRO A 187 -1.39 31.86 -15.67
C PRO A 187 -2.45 32.14 -16.73
N ILE A 188 -2.05 32.05 -18.00
CA ILE A 188 -2.99 31.93 -19.11
C ILE A 188 -3.22 30.46 -19.42
N VAL A 189 -4.49 30.08 -19.42
CA VAL A 189 -4.96 28.70 -19.50
C VAL A 189 -5.52 28.44 -20.89
N GLY A 190 -5.03 27.41 -21.57
CA GLY A 190 -5.59 26.97 -22.84
C GLY A 190 -7.00 26.41 -22.64
N ASP A 191 -7.96 26.75 -23.50
CA ASP A 191 -9.28 26.15 -23.46
C ASP A 191 -9.33 24.66 -23.86
N GLY A 192 -8.28 24.18 -24.55
CA GLY A 192 -8.01 22.75 -24.73
C GLY A 192 -7.17 22.12 -23.61
N GLU A 193 -6.39 22.92 -22.88
CA GLU A 193 -5.66 22.50 -21.67
C GLU A 193 -6.65 22.23 -20.52
N ALA A 194 -7.70 23.06 -20.44
CA ALA A 194 -8.80 22.93 -19.48
C ALA A 194 -9.69 21.69 -19.65
N GLU A 195 -9.43 20.85 -20.66
CA GLU A 195 -10.05 19.54 -20.82
C GLU A 195 -9.22 18.41 -20.17
N THR A 196 -8.00 18.69 -19.72
CA THR A 196 -7.12 17.69 -19.08
C THR A 196 -7.51 17.47 -17.61
N GLY A 197 -7.35 16.22 -17.13
CA GLY A 197 -7.59 15.87 -15.73
C GLY A 197 -6.82 16.74 -14.73
N PRO A 198 -5.50 16.93 -14.89
CA PRO A 198 -4.69 17.78 -14.00
C PRO A 198 -5.21 19.21 -13.89
N LEU A 199 -5.57 19.85 -15.02
CA LEU A 199 -6.06 21.22 -14.94
C LEU A 199 -7.46 21.30 -14.35
N ALA A 200 -8.35 20.35 -14.69
CA ALA A 200 -9.71 20.31 -14.15
C ALA A 200 -9.73 20.26 -12.62
N THR A 201 -8.86 19.45 -11.99
CA THR A 201 -8.75 19.40 -10.52
C THR A 201 -8.02 20.63 -9.95
N SER A 202 -7.01 21.17 -10.63
CA SER A 202 -6.21 22.32 -10.14
C SER A 202 -7.02 23.59 -9.81
N TRP A 203 -8.21 23.78 -10.40
CA TRP A 203 -9.15 24.86 -10.05
C TRP A 203 -9.60 24.83 -8.58
N HIS A 204 -9.42 23.71 -7.87
CA HIS A 204 -9.68 23.58 -6.43
C HIS A 204 -8.59 24.21 -5.54
N SER A 205 -7.46 24.65 -6.09
CA SER A 205 -6.35 25.21 -5.29
C SER A 205 -6.72 26.44 -4.44
N THR A 206 -7.81 27.15 -4.78
CA THR A 206 -8.38 28.24 -3.98
C THR A 206 -8.82 27.83 -2.57
N LYS A 207 -9.05 26.53 -2.31
CA LYS A 207 -9.38 26.00 -0.97
C LYS A 207 -8.15 25.86 -0.05
N PHE A 208 -6.96 26.15 -0.56
CA PHE A 208 -5.68 26.06 0.15
C PHE A 208 -4.88 27.37 0.16
N LEU A 209 -5.41 28.45 -0.40
CA LEU A 209 -4.72 29.74 -0.53
C LEU A 209 -5.19 30.72 0.54
N ASN A 210 -4.31 31.09 1.46
CA ASN A 210 -4.61 32.01 2.56
C ASN A 210 -4.16 33.45 2.19
N PRO A 211 -5.10 34.41 2.04
CA PRO A 211 -4.78 35.79 1.64
C PRO A 211 -3.89 36.57 2.62
N ILE A 212 -3.62 36.05 3.83
CA ILE A 212 -2.72 36.66 4.81
C ILE A 212 -1.25 36.37 4.48
N CYS A 213 -0.88 35.09 4.32
CA CYS A 213 0.51 34.66 4.14
C CYS A 213 0.89 34.38 2.68
N ASP A 214 -0.08 34.09 1.83
CA ASP A 214 0.14 33.74 0.42
C ASP A 214 -0.19 34.92 -0.51
N GLY A 215 0.32 34.84 -1.74
CA GLY A 215 0.06 35.78 -2.82
C GLY A 215 -1.33 35.59 -3.43
N ALA A 216 -1.45 35.75 -4.75
CA ALA A 216 -2.68 35.49 -5.47
C ALA A 216 -2.44 34.94 -6.87
N VAL A 217 -3.33 34.06 -7.33
CA VAL A 217 -3.36 33.59 -8.72
C VAL A 217 -4.52 34.28 -9.43
N LEU A 218 -4.25 34.92 -10.57
CA LEU A 218 -5.27 35.49 -11.46
C LEU A 218 -5.29 34.70 -12.77
N PRO A 219 -6.07 33.61 -12.88
CA PRO A 219 -6.08 32.80 -14.08
C PRO A 219 -6.89 33.47 -15.20
N VAL A 220 -6.36 33.39 -16.41
CA VAL A 220 -7.02 33.85 -17.64
C VAL A 220 -7.34 32.64 -18.51
N LEU A 221 -8.61 32.21 -18.52
CA LEU A 221 -9.09 31.14 -19.40
C LEU A 221 -9.18 31.69 -20.83
N HIS A 222 -8.22 31.29 -21.67
CA HIS A 222 -8.11 31.73 -23.05
C HIS A 222 -9.02 30.90 -23.98
N LEU A 223 -10.29 31.28 -23.96
CA LEU A 223 -11.43 30.65 -24.62
C LEU A 223 -11.48 30.93 -26.14
N ASN A 224 -10.39 30.59 -26.84
CA ASN A 224 -10.18 30.91 -28.25
C ASN A 224 -11.02 30.04 -29.23
N GLY A 225 -11.64 28.98 -28.71
CA GLY A 225 -12.70 28.22 -29.36
C GLY A 225 -12.30 26.88 -29.95
N TYR A 226 -10.98 26.59 -30.02
CA TYR A 226 -10.46 25.40 -30.70
C TYR A 226 -9.13 24.90 -30.11
N LYS A 227 -8.94 23.59 -30.11
CA LYS A 227 -7.65 22.90 -29.88
C LYS A 227 -6.94 22.61 -31.21
N ILE A 228 -6.29 21.45 -31.41
CA ILE A 228 -5.51 21.15 -32.62
C ILE A 228 -6.38 21.10 -33.88
N ASN A 229 -7.41 20.25 -33.87
CA ASN A 229 -8.33 19.99 -35.00
C ASN A 229 -9.79 19.84 -34.54
N ASN A 230 -10.13 20.41 -33.39
CA ASN A 230 -11.44 20.28 -32.77
C ASN A 230 -11.83 21.58 -32.07
N PRO A 231 -13.13 21.86 -31.90
CA PRO A 231 -13.57 22.84 -30.91
C PRO A 231 -13.22 22.38 -29.49
N THR A 232 -13.28 23.29 -28.54
CA THR A 232 -13.07 23.04 -27.11
C THR A 232 -14.39 22.96 -26.35
N VAL A 233 -14.48 22.11 -25.33
CA VAL A 233 -15.73 21.85 -24.58
C VAL A 233 -16.25 23.14 -23.95
N LEU A 234 -15.40 23.83 -23.17
CA LEU A 234 -15.77 25.05 -22.45
C LEU A 234 -16.14 26.23 -23.39
N ALA A 235 -15.68 26.21 -24.65
CA ALA A 235 -16.05 27.24 -25.61
C ALA A 235 -17.41 26.99 -26.28
N ARG A 236 -17.99 25.80 -26.13
CA ARG A 236 -19.25 25.37 -26.78
C ARG A 236 -20.43 25.17 -25.84
N ILE A 237 -20.21 25.10 -24.54
CA ILE A 237 -21.27 25.28 -23.53
C ILE A 237 -21.75 26.73 -23.52
N THR A 238 -22.93 26.97 -22.95
CA THR A 238 -23.50 28.32 -22.81
C THR A 238 -22.69 29.17 -21.82
N HIS A 239 -22.80 30.49 -21.94
CA HIS A 239 -22.20 31.45 -21.00
C HIS A 239 -22.62 31.16 -19.55
N LYS A 240 -23.89 30.78 -19.34
CA LYS A 240 -24.45 30.45 -18.03
C LYS A 240 -23.83 29.20 -17.42
N GLU A 241 -23.66 28.13 -18.20
CA GLU A 241 -23.02 26.89 -17.73
C GLU A 241 -21.55 27.13 -17.34
N LEU A 242 -20.80 27.89 -18.15
CA LEU A 242 -19.41 28.22 -17.85
C LEU A 242 -19.28 29.09 -16.58
N GLU A 243 -20.16 30.07 -16.41
CA GLU A 243 -20.23 30.87 -15.18
C GLU A 243 -20.55 30.01 -13.96
N GLN A 244 -21.55 29.12 -14.06
CA GLN A 244 -21.95 28.22 -12.97
C GLN A 244 -20.81 27.25 -12.59
N LEU A 245 -20.08 26.72 -13.56
CA LEU A 245 -18.91 25.85 -13.34
C LEU A 245 -17.81 26.57 -12.55
N MET A 246 -17.39 27.76 -13.01
CA MET A 246 -16.31 28.52 -12.35
C MET A 246 -16.71 29.00 -10.96
N ARG A 247 -17.97 29.42 -10.77
CA ARG A 247 -18.54 29.74 -9.46
C ARG A 247 -18.60 28.53 -8.53
N GLY A 248 -18.90 27.33 -9.07
CA GLY A 248 -18.87 26.06 -8.34
C GLY A 248 -17.45 25.70 -7.86
N TYR A 249 -16.42 25.96 -8.68
CA TYR A 249 -15.03 25.87 -8.25
C TYR A 249 -14.59 26.95 -7.25
N GLY A 250 -15.43 27.95 -6.98
CA GLY A 250 -15.17 29.02 -6.01
C GLY A 250 -14.48 30.25 -6.58
N TRP A 251 -14.56 30.47 -7.90
CA TRP A 251 -14.05 31.66 -8.59
C TRP A 251 -15.16 32.66 -8.91
N GLU A 252 -14.78 33.92 -9.16
CA GLU A 252 -15.64 34.97 -9.70
C GLU A 252 -15.23 35.25 -11.16
N PRO A 253 -16.00 34.76 -12.16
CA PRO A 253 -15.61 34.87 -13.56
C PRO A 253 -16.00 36.21 -14.19
N TYR A 254 -15.01 36.94 -14.68
CA TYR A 254 -15.17 38.17 -15.45
C TYR A 254 -14.90 37.92 -16.94
N PHE A 255 -15.87 38.22 -17.80
CA PHE A 255 -15.80 37.93 -19.22
C PHE A 255 -15.24 39.12 -20.01
N VAL A 256 -14.43 38.83 -21.03
CA VAL A 256 -13.93 39.76 -22.04
C VAL A 256 -14.02 39.05 -23.40
N GLU A 257 -14.97 39.44 -24.25
CA GLU A 257 -15.32 38.71 -25.46
C GLU A 257 -15.42 39.62 -26.70
N GLY A 258 -14.80 39.22 -27.82
CA GLY A 258 -14.89 39.95 -29.09
C GLY A 258 -13.61 39.89 -29.92
N ASP A 259 -13.60 40.63 -31.04
CA ASP A 259 -12.43 40.74 -31.92
C ASP A 259 -12.13 42.16 -32.43
N GLU A 260 -12.97 43.15 -32.13
CA GLU A 260 -12.71 44.55 -32.46
C GLU A 260 -11.67 45.16 -31.50
N VAL A 261 -10.43 45.28 -31.97
CA VAL A 261 -9.22 45.60 -31.19
C VAL A 261 -9.38 46.82 -30.27
N GLU A 262 -9.91 47.94 -30.73
CA GLU A 262 -10.03 49.17 -29.91
C GLU A 262 -10.95 48.98 -28.69
N SER A 263 -12.14 48.42 -28.92
CA SER A 263 -13.09 48.11 -27.84
C SER A 263 -12.55 47.04 -26.88
N MET A 264 -11.80 46.05 -27.41
CA MET A 264 -11.19 45.00 -26.60
C MET A 264 -10.09 45.54 -25.67
N HIS A 265 -9.35 46.57 -26.08
CA HIS A 265 -8.33 47.18 -25.21
C HIS A 265 -8.95 47.81 -23.96
N GLN A 266 -10.09 48.50 -24.11
CA GLN A 266 -10.82 49.08 -22.98
C GLN A 266 -11.36 48.00 -22.06
N ALA A 267 -12.06 47.01 -22.63
CA ALA A 267 -12.65 45.89 -21.89
C ALA A 267 -11.61 45.11 -21.05
N MET A 268 -10.44 44.81 -21.62
CA MET A 268 -9.38 44.08 -20.92
C MET A 268 -8.65 44.94 -19.88
N ALA A 269 -8.38 46.21 -20.18
CA ALA A 269 -7.76 47.14 -19.24
C ALA A 269 -8.64 47.39 -18.00
N ALA A 270 -9.95 47.53 -18.19
CA ALA A 270 -10.93 47.63 -17.11
C ALA A 270 -11.01 46.34 -16.29
N THR A 271 -11.17 45.20 -16.97
CA THR A 271 -11.40 43.91 -16.31
C THR A 271 -10.20 43.45 -15.48
N LEU A 272 -8.97 43.52 -16.02
CA LEU A 272 -7.78 43.15 -15.25
C LEU A 272 -7.53 44.13 -14.08
N GLU A 273 -7.80 45.43 -14.25
CA GLU A 273 -7.66 46.40 -13.16
C GLU A 273 -8.63 46.08 -12.01
N HIS A 274 -9.90 45.83 -12.34
CA HIS A 274 -10.92 45.41 -11.38
C HIS A 274 -10.50 44.14 -10.62
N CYS A 275 -10.06 43.09 -11.33
CA CYS A 275 -9.60 41.84 -10.72
C CYS A 275 -8.43 42.05 -9.75
N VAL A 276 -7.43 42.87 -10.12
CA VAL A 276 -6.29 43.20 -9.24
C VAL A 276 -6.73 44.04 -8.03
N GLN A 277 -7.66 44.97 -8.19
CA GLN A 277 -8.21 45.74 -7.08
C GLN A 277 -8.98 44.84 -6.10
N GLU A 278 -9.74 43.84 -6.58
CA GLU A 278 -10.40 42.84 -5.73
C GLU A 278 -9.41 41.95 -4.98
N ILE A 279 -8.38 41.42 -5.66
CA ILE A 279 -7.29 40.65 -5.03
C ILE A 279 -6.68 41.46 -3.87
N ARG A 280 -6.29 42.72 -4.12
CA ARG A 280 -5.69 43.59 -3.12
C ARG A 280 -6.65 43.94 -1.99
N LYS A 281 -7.95 44.09 -2.28
CA LYS A 281 -9.01 44.30 -1.29
C LYS A 281 -9.15 43.10 -0.36
N PHE A 282 -9.20 41.87 -0.89
CA PHE A 282 -9.30 40.66 -0.07
C PHE A 282 -8.05 40.43 0.78
N GLN A 283 -6.87 40.56 0.18
CA GLN A 283 -5.59 40.51 0.90
C GLN A 283 -5.52 41.56 2.01
N LYS A 284 -5.87 42.82 1.72
CA LYS A 284 -5.91 43.88 2.73
C LYS A 284 -6.91 43.57 3.85
N GLN A 285 -8.13 43.15 3.52
CA GLN A 285 -9.15 42.81 4.51
C GLN A 285 -8.69 41.68 5.45
N ALA A 286 -8.07 40.63 4.91
CA ALA A 286 -7.56 39.51 5.71
C ALA A 286 -6.38 39.93 6.60
N ARG A 287 -5.43 40.69 6.03
CA ARG A 287 -4.21 41.15 6.73
C ARG A 287 -4.51 42.19 7.81
N ASP A 288 -5.36 43.18 7.53
CA ASP A 288 -5.79 44.20 8.49
C ASP A 288 -6.55 43.60 9.69
N SER A 289 -7.39 42.57 9.44
CA SER A 289 -8.21 41.93 10.48
C SER A 289 -7.50 40.79 11.21
N GLY A 290 -6.39 40.28 10.67
CA GLY A 290 -5.74 39.05 11.12
C GLY A 290 -6.57 37.78 10.93
N LYS A 291 -7.72 37.85 10.24
CA LYS A 291 -8.66 36.73 10.07
C LYS A 291 -8.56 36.15 8.66
N PRO A 292 -8.09 34.89 8.50
CA PRO A 292 -8.10 34.23 7.20
C PRO A 292 -9.55 33.95 6.78
N PHE A 293 -9.83 34.12 5.49
CA PHE A 293 -11.10 33.73 4.87
C PHE A 293 -10.86 33.38 3.41
N ARG A 294 -11.76 32.60 2.82
CA ARG A 294 -11.70 32.21 1.40
C ARG A 294 -12.62 33.12 0.58
N PRO A 295 -12.10 34.15 -0.12
CA PRO A 295 -12.91 34.90 -1.08
C PRO A 295 -13.28 34.01 -2.27
N ARG A 296 -14.23 34.48 -3.09
CA ARG A 296 -14.27 34.07 -4.50
C ARG A 296 -13.20 34.84 -5.22
N TRP A 297 -12.09 34.18 -5.54
CA TRP A 297 -10.98 34.81 -6.25
C TRP A 297 -11.41 35.17 -7.67
N PRO A 298 -11.05 36.35 -8.19
CA PRO A 298 -11.42 36.74 -9.54
C PRO A 298 -10.64 35.92 -10.58
N MET A 299 -11.29 35.61 -11.69
CA MET A 299 -10.65 35.02 -12.88
C MET A 299 -11.22 35.65 -14.15
N VAL A 300 -10.45 35.62 -15.24
CA VAL A 300 -10.87 36.22 -16.51
C VAL A 300 -11.18 35.13 -17.54
N VAL A 301 -12.33 35.23 -18.19
CA VAL A 301 -12.67 34.44 -19.39
C VAL A 301 -12.43 35.31 -20.63
N LEU A 302 -11.33 35.06 -21.33
CA LEU A 302 -10.95 35.79 -22.54
C LEU A 302 -11.42 35.03 -23.79
N ARG A 303 -12.55 35.44 -24.37
CA ARG A 303 -13.13 34.80 -25.57
C ARG A 303 -12.81 35.60 -26.84
N THR A 304 -11.69 35.28 -27.48
CA THR A 304 -11.23 35.88 -28.75
C THR A 304 -11.14 34.83 -29.86
N PRO A 305 -10.99 35.21 -31.15
CA PRO A 305 -10.82 34.21 -32.21
C PRO A 305 -9.45 33.53 -32.13
N LYS A 306 -9.36 32.19 -32.24
CA LYS A 306 -8.05 31.52 -32.41
C LYS A 306 -7.30 32.07 -33.63
N GLY A 307 -6.07 32.53 -33.44
CA GLY A 307 -5.32 33.27 -34.48
C GLY A 307 -5.97 34.59 -34.87
N TRP A 308 -6.52 35.31 -33.89
CA TRP A 308 -7.01 36.70 -33.99
C TRP A 308 -6.03 37.60 -34.75
N THR A 309 -6.53 38.65 -35.39
CA THR A 309 -5.84 39.56 -36.34
C THR A 309 -5.30 38.90 -37.63
N GLY A 310 -5.33 37.57 -37.74
CA GLY A 310 -5.00 36.85 -38.97
C GLY A 310 -6.11 36.83 -40.03
N PRO A 311 -5.79 36.43 -41.29
CA PRO A 311 -6.78 36.31 -42.35
C PRO A 311 -7.95 35.39 -41.96
N ARG A 312 -9.18 35.87 -42.13
CA ARG A 312 -10.39 35.09 -41.78
C ARG A 312 -10.57 33.85 -42.66
N LYS A 313 -10.13 33.93 -43.91
CA LYS A 313 -10.05 32.79 -44.85
C LYS A 313 -8.72 32.78 -45.58
N LEU A 314 -8.23 31.59 -45.87
CA LEU A 314 -7.13 31.32 -46.79
C LEU A 314 -7.64 30.31 -47.83
N ASN A 315 -7.50 30.64 -49.12
CA ASN A 315 -7.86 29.78 -50.25
C ASN A 315 -9.27 29.16 -50.12
N GLY A 316 -10.25 29.99 -49.73
CA GLY A 316 -11.66 29.61 -49.51
C GLY A 316 -12.00 29.02 -48.14
N HIS A 317 -11.02 28.48 -47.42
CA HIS A 317 -11.19 27.82 -46.11
C HIS A 317 -11.04 28.78 -44.93
N TYR A 318 -11.78 28.57 -43.84
CA TYR A 318 -11.62 29.36 -42.62
C TYR A 318 -10.27 29.12 -41.94
N LEU A 319 -9.63 30.21 -41.50
CA LEU A 319 -8.32 30.25 -40.85
C LEU A 319 -8.41 30.90 -39.47
N SER A 320 -8.37 32.23 -39.37
CA SER A 320 -8.59 32.94 -38.08
C SER A 320 -9.99 32.64 -37.54
N GLY A 321 -10.12 32.45 -36.22
CA GLY A 321 -11.33 31.98 -35.56
C GLY A 321 -11.73 30.55 -35.93
N PHE A 322 -10.73 29.70 -36.23
CA PHE A 322 -10.90 28.29 -36.58
C PHE A 322 -9.63 27.49 -36.20
N TRP A 323 -9.73 26.16 -36.11
CA TRP A 323 -8.61 25.32 -35.69
C TRP A 323 -7.37 25.41 -36.61
N ARG A 324 -7.55 25.71 -37.89
CA ARG A 324 -6.44 25.82 -38.87
C ARG A 324 -5.40 26.87 -38.51
N ALA A 325 -5.74 27.88 -37.70
CA ALA A 325 -4.78 28.86 -37.23
C ALA A 325 -3.85 28.34 -36.10
N HIS A 326 -3.99 27.09 -35.66
CA HIS A 326 -3.28 26.58 -34.47
C HIS A 326 -1.76 26.57 -34.61
N GLN A 327 -1.21 25.92 -35.66
CA GLN A 327 0.23 25.83 -35.90
C GLN A 327 0.70 27.02 -36.76
N VAL A 328 1.27 26.73 -37.94
CA VAL A 328 1.68 27.70 -38.96
C VAL A 328 0.46 28.05 -39.84
N PRO A 329 -0.07 29.30 -39.82
CA PRO A 329 -1.35 29.60 -40.49
C PRO A 329 -1.33 29.58 -42.03
N ILE A 330 -0.18 29.82 -42.67
CA ILE A 330 -0.01 29.82 -44.14
C ILE A 330 1.18 28.92 -44.46
N THR A 331 0.91 27.70 -44.96
CA THR A 331 1.94 26.64 -45.00
C THR A 331 2.82 26.65 -46.24
N ASP A 332 2.32 27.09 -47.40
CA ASP A 332 3.05 26.98 -48.69
C ASP A 332 3.71 28.29 -49.16
N VAL A 333 4.22 29.06 -48.21
CA VAL A 333 4.87 30.36 -48.49
C VAL A 333 6.22 30.26 -49.23
N ARG A 334 6.71 29.04 -49.52
CA ARG A 334 7.96 28.83 -50.27
C ARG A 334 7.75 28.43 -51.73
N THR A 335 6.65 27.76 -52.07
CA THR A 335 6.41 27.29 -53.45
C THR A 335 5.19 27.94 -54.10
N ASN A 336 4.27 28.52 -53.32
CA ASN A 336 3.13 29.29 -53.81
C ASN A 336 3.36 30.81 -53.64
N PRO A 337 3.57 31.58 -54.74
CA PRO A 337 3.76 33.03 -54.67
C PRO A 337 2.56 33.80 -54.09
N ASP A 338 1.32 33.33 -54.29
CA ASP A 338 0.13 34.00 -53.76
C ASP A 338 0.07 33.88 -52.23
N ASP A 339 0.48 32.74 -51.69
CA ASP A 339 0.50 32.51 -50.23
C ASP A 339 1.68 33.26 -49.59
N LEU A 340 2.83 33.36 -50.26
CA LEU A 340 3.93 34.26 -49.87
C LEU A 340 3.48 35.73 -49.85
N LYS A 341 2.71 36.17 -50.85
CA LYS A 341 2.20 37.53 -50.92
C LYS A 341 1.18 37.82 -49.81
N LYS A 342 0.27 36.88 -49.52
CA LYS A 342 -0.66 36.97 -48.37
C LYS A 342 0.06 37.06 -47.03
N LEU A 343 1.18 36.34 -46.87
CA LEU A 343 2.04 36.48 -45.69
C LEU A 343 2.68 37.87 -45.61
N GLU A 344 3.25 38.36 -46.72
CA GLU A 344 3.85 39.70 -46.76
C GLU A 344 2.82 40.79 -46.39
N ASP A 345 1.65 40.77 -47.02
CA ASP A 345 0.59 41.75 -46.77
C ASP A 345 0.07 41.69 -45.33
N TRP A 346 -0.02 40.49 -44.76
CA TRP A 346 -0.36 40.31 -43.36
C TRP A 346 0.70 40.89 -42.42
N MET A 347 1.99 40.59 -42.65
CA MET A 347 3.07 41.14 -41.84
C MET A 347 3.19 42.67 -41.99
N ARG A 348 2.99 43.21 -43.20
CA ARG A 348 2.97 44.67 -43.46
C ARG A 348 1.77 45.37 -42.83
N SER A 349 0.64 44.68 -42.63
CA SER A 349 -0.54 45.24 -41.95
C SER A 349 -0.29 45.60 -40.47
N TYR A 350 0.80 45.11 -39.88
CA TYR A 350 1.27 45.51 -38.56
C TYR A 350 2.23 46.71 -38.57
N GLU A 351 2.47 47.33 -39.73
CA GLU A 351 3.22 48.60 -39.88
C GLU A 351 4.66 48.58 -39.29
N PRO A 352 5.48 47.53 -39.53
CA PRO A 352 6.80 47.38 -38.89
C PRO A 352 7.74 48.56 -39.15
N ASP A 353 7.74 49.13 -40.35
CA ASP A 353 8.56 50.31 -40.70
C ASP A 353 8.29 51.52 -39.79
N ARG A 354 7.03 51.73 -39.37
CA ARG A 354 6.64 52.83 -38.48
C ARG A 354 6.97 52.53 -37.01
N ILE A 355 6.86 51.28 -36.60
CA ILE A 355 6.97 50.85 -35.19
C ILE A 355 8.42 50.65 -34.75
N PHE A 356 9.25 50.09 -35.63
CA PHE A 356 10.65 49.75 -35.37
C PHE A 356 11.66 50.71 -36.01
N GLY A 357 11.25 51.50 -37.01
CA GLY A 357 12.11 52.47 -37.69
C GLY A 357 13.31 51.84 -38.42
N GLU A 358 14.28 52.68 -38.79
CA GLU A 358 15.52 52.24 -39.46
C GLU A 358 16.43 51.43 -38.54
N GLU A 359 16.49 51.81 -37.27
CA GLU A 359 17.29 51.13 -36.23
C GLU A 359 16.72 49.78 -35.76
N GLY A 360 15.57 49.35 -36.26
CA GLY A 360 14.95 48.05 -35.90
C GLY A 360 14.53 47.93 -34.43
N ARG A 361 14.39 49.04 -33.72
CA ARG A 361 14.13 49.10 -32.27
C ARG A 361 12.73 49.64 -31.98
N LEU A 362 12.02 49.04 -31.02
CA LEU A 362 10.72 49.54 -30.58
C LEU A 362 10.82 51.03 -30.20
N ASN A 363 9.90 51.85 -30.70
CA ASN A 363 9.81 53.27 -30.38
C ASN A 363 9.97 53.51 -28.85
N PRO A 364 10.94 54.34 -28.40
CA PRO A 364 11.20 54.57 -26.99
C PRO A 364 10.00 55.07 -26.19
N GLU A 365 9.16 55.94 -26.75
CA GLU A 365 7.94 56.42 -26.08
C GLU A 365 6.95 55.28 -25.85
N LEU A 366 6.84 54.36 -26.80
CA LEU A 366 5.97 53.19 -26.73
C LEU A 366 6.48 52.18 -25.70
N ARG A 367 7.80 51.95 -25.66
CA ARG A 367 8.46 51.11 -24.65
C ARG A 367 8.32 51.70 -23.25
N ASP A 368 8.63 52.98 -23.07
CA ASP A 368 8.47 53.68 -21.78
C ASP A 368 7.00 53.77 -21.34
N ALA A 369 6.03 53.78 -22.26
CA ALA A 369 4.61 53.76 -21.95
C ALA A 369 4.12 52.38 -21.47
N LEU A 370 4.66 51.28 -21.98
CA LEU A 370 4.04 49.94 -21.81
C LEU A 370 4.90 48.90 -21.10
N CYS A 371 6.23 48.96 -21.16
CA CYS A 371 7.11 48.01 -20.49
C CYS A 371 7.41 48.45 -19.04
N PRO A 372 7.32 47.58 -18.03
CA PRO A 372 7.92 47.76 -16.72
C PRO A 372 9.45 47.89 -16.81
N LYS A 373 10.12 48.19 -15.68
CA LYS A 373 11.57 48.39 -15.61
C LYS A 373 12.22 47.46 -14.58
N GLY A 374 13.47 47.07 -14.83
CA GLY A 374 14.24 46.20 -13.94
C GLY A 374 13.52 44.88 -13.65
N ASN A 375 13.53 44.47 -12.38
CA ASN A 375 12.95 43.19 -11.92
C ASN A 375 11.41 43.18 -11.86
N ARG A 376 10.73 44.27 -12.23
CA ARG A 376 9.27 44.32 -12.38
C ARG A 376 8.77 43.87 -13.76
N ARG A 377 9.66 43.70 -14.73
CA ARG A 377 9.32 43.06 -16.01
C ARG A 377 9.05 41.58 -15.74
N MET A 378 7.94 41.03 -16.23
CA MET A 378 7.63 39.61 -15.96
C MET A 378 8.68 38.69 -16.59
N SER A 379 9.35 39.11 -17.68
CA SER A 379 10.51 38.43 -18.26
C SER A 379 11.78 38.42 -17.40
N ALA A 380 11.87 39.31 -16.40
CA ALA A 380 13.07 39.54 -15.58
C ALA A 380 12.82 39.37 -14.07
N ASN A 381 11.63 38.89 -13.68
CA ASN A 381 11.29 38.74 -12.26
C ASN A 381 12.15 37.62 -11.64
N PRO A 382 12.89 37.86 -10.54
CA PRO A 382 13.66 36.84 -9.83
C PRO A 382 12.85 35.61 -9.38
N VAL A 383 11.54 35.73 -9.19
CA VAL A 383 10.66 34.57 -8.90
C VAL A 383 10.65 33.57 -10.06
N ALA A 384 10.78 34.06 -11.30
CA ALA A 384 10.92 33.21 -12.49
C ALA A 384 12.37 32.72 -12.72
N ASN A 385 13.28 32.94 -11.75
CA ASN A 385 14.63 32.39 -11.71
C ASN A 385 14.98 32.11 -10.24
N GLY A 386 14.19 31.24 -9.60
CA GLY A 386 14.18 31.04 -8.14
C GLY A 386 15.51 30.66 -7.52
N GLY A 387 16.47 30.13 -8.29
CA GLY A 387 17.85 29.91 -7.83
C GLY A 387 18.55 31.17 -7.31
N ILE A 388 18.13 32.36 -7.74
CA ILE A 388 18.62 33.66 -7.23
C ILE A 388 17.99 33.99 -5.86
N LEU A 389 16.77 33.54 -5.60
CA LEU A 389 16.03 33.78 -4.35
C LEU A 389 16.29 32.73 -3.27
N MET A 390 16.79 31.55 -3.69
CA MET A 390 16.94 30.36 -2.87
C MET A 390 17.81 30.58 -1.63
N LYS A 391 17.29 30.15 -0.48
CA LYS A 391 17.98 30.15 0.80
C LYS A 391 18.15 28.72 1.29
N PRO A 392 19.36 28.28 1.70
CA PRO A 392 19.56 26.95 2.28
C PRO A 392 18.65 26.70 3.48
N LEU A 393 18.20 25.46 3.65
CA LEU A 393 17.40 25.06 4.81
C LEU A 393 18.22 25.12 6.10
N LYS A 394 17.56 25.54 7.18
CA LYS A 394 18.04 25.30 8.54
C LYS A 394 17.70 23.87 8.93
N LEU A 395 18.64 22.97 8.76
CA LEU A 395 18.52 21.56 9.15
C LEU A 395 19.09 21.38 10.56
N PRO A 396 18.41 20.67 11.48
CA PRO A 396 19.03 20.22 12.73
C PRO A 396 20.06 19.10 12.43
N ASP A 397 20.87 18.70 13.40
CA ASP A 397 21.77 17.55 13.19
C ASP A 397 20.93 16.26 13.16
N PHE A 398 20.87 15.58 12.02
CA PHE A 398 20.06 14.37 11.88
C PHE A 398 20.50 13.24 12.83
N LYS A 399 21.75 13.30 13.34
CA LYS A 399 22.27 12.34 14.33
C LYS A 399 21.49 12.38 15.66
N ASP A 400 20.92 13.53 16.02
CA ASP A 400 20.10 13.69 17.23
C ASP A 400 18.76 12.89 17.15
N TYR A 401 18.40 12.43 15.94
CA TYR A 401 17.22 11.62 15.64
C TYR A 401 17.59 10.16 15.37
N GLY A 402 18.86 9.78 15.54
CA GLY A 402 19.35 8.44 15.26
C GLY A 402 18.67 7.36 16.11
N ILE A 403 18.28 6.26 15.47
CA ILE A 403 17.82 5.08 16.19
C ILE A 403 19.06 4.42 16.82
N LYS A 404 19.00 4.16 18.13
CA LYS A 404 20.10 3.54 18.86
C LYS A 404 20.22 2.06 18.49
N VAL A 405 21.15 1.77 17.58
CA VAL A 405 21.50 0.41 17.16
C VAL A 405 22.86 0.07 17.77
N ASP A 406 22.86 -0.51 18.97
CA ASP A 406 24.10 -0.99 19.62
C ASP A 406 24.72 -2.19 18.89
N ARG A 407 23.89 -2.91 18.13
CA ARG A 407 24.23 -4.06 17.31
C ARG A 407 23.19 -4.19 16.21
N GLY A 408 23.62 -4.30 14.96
CA GLY A 408 22.72 -4.53 13.83
C GLY A 408 21.80 -5.72 14.10
N GLY A 409 20.53 -5.57 13.77
CA GLY A 409 19.49 -6.61 13.96
C GLY A 409 18.86 -6.70 15.34
N ALA A 410 19.42 -6.07 16.38
CA ALA A 410 18.89 -6.16 17.73
C ALA A 410 17.64 -5.29 17.99
N VAL A 411 17.26 -4.43 17.04
CA VAL A 411 16.20 -3.43 17.16
C VAL A 411 15.27 -3.49 15.95
N SER A 412 13.96 -3.42 16.20
CA SER A 412 12.94 -3.13 15.17
C SER A 412 12.28 -1.79 15.47
N ALA A 413 12.14 -0.95 14.45
CA ALA A 413 11.57 0.40 14.56
C ALA A 413 11.11 0.93 13.19
N GLY A 414 10.06 1.76 13.16
CA GLY A 414 9.55 2.35 11.94
C GLY A 414 10.40 3.49 11.38
N SER A 415 11.06 3.25 10.25
CA SER A 415 11.95 4.21 9.57
C SER A 415 11.26 5.55 9.26
N MET A 416 10.07 5.51 8.65
CA MET A 416 9.29 6.73 8.34
C MET A 416 8.82 7.48 9.59
N LYS A 417 8.46 6.77 10.67
CA LYS A 417 8.08 7.37 11.95
C LYS A 417 9.26 8.10 12.60
N ASN A 418 10.47 7.57 12.46
CA ASN A 418 11.69 8.23 12.91
C ASN A 418 12.02 9.47 12.07
N PHE A 419 11.95 9.35 10.74
CA PHE A 419 12.11 10.49 9.83
C PHE A 419 11.09 11.61 10.08
N ALA A 420 9.86 11.29 10.47
CA ALA A 420 8.83 12.28 10.82
C ALA A 420 9.27 13.24 11.94
N ALA A 421 10.09 12.80 12.89
CA ALA A 421 10.61 13.65 13.97
C ALA A 421 11.65 14.67 13.45
N PHE A 422 12.55 14.23 12.57
CA PHE A 422 13.50 15.10 11.88
C PHE A 422 12.77 16.11 10.98
N LEU A 423 11.82 15.63 10.17
CA LEU A 423 11.02 16.46 9.26
C LEU A 423 10.17 17.50 9.99
N ARG A 424 9.57 17.14 11.14
CA ARG A 424 8.87 18.07 12.02
C ARG A 424 9.74 19.27 12.38
N ASP A 425 10.97 19.03 12.85
CA ASP A 425 11.81 20.12 13.33
C ASP A 425 12.45 20.92 12.17
N ILE A 426 12.65 20.30 11.00
CA ILE A 426 12.91 21.03 9.75
C ILE A 426 11.76 22.01 9.43
N ILE A 427 10.51 21.59 9.53
CA ILE A 427 9.34 22.46 9.31
C ILE A 427 9.32 23.61 10.33
N LYS A 428 9.57 23.35 11.62
CA LYS A 428 9.63 24.39 12.67
C LYS A 428 10.75 25.42 12.42
N LEU A 429 11.91 24.97 11.95
CA LEU A 429 13.06 25.84 11.69
C LEU A 429 12.92 26.65 10.39
N ASN A 430 12.04 26.23 9.47
CA ASN A 430 11.86 26.82 8.14
C ASN A 430 10.39 27.24 7.86
N PRO A 431 9.74 28.02 8.77
CA PRO A 431 8.29 28.23 8.77
C PRO A 431 7.73 29.00 7.58
N ASN A 432 8.59 29.65 6.78
CA ASN A 432 8.26 30.33 5.52
C ASN A 432 9.21 29.89 4.38
N ASN A 433 9.81 28.70 4.45
CA ASN A 433 10.76 28.21 3.43
C ASN A 433 10.67 26.69 3.14
N PHE A 434 9.85 25.95 3.90
CA PHE A 434 9.60 24.53 3.67
C PHE A 434 8.11 24.17 3.79
N ARG A 435 7.56 23.36 2.87
CA ARG A 435 6.22 22.75 2.96
C ARG A 435 6.27 21.26 2.59
N LEU A 436 5.35 20.48 3.18
CA LEU A 436 5.15 19.07 2.89
C LEU A 436 3.87 18.89 2.06
N TRP A 437 3.92 18.03 1.05
CA TRP A 437 2.83 17.73 0.12
C TRP A 437 2.51 16.24 0.16
N GLY A 438 1.24 15.87 0.22
CA GLY A 438 0.80 14.46 0.23
C GLY A 438 -0.62 14.32 -0.33
N PRO A 439 -0.96 13.25 -1.05
CA PRO A 439 -2.26 13.13 -1.69
C PRO A 439 -3.31 12.53 -0.73
N ASP A 440 -3.51 13.14 0.44
CA ASP A 440 -4.26 12.58 1.59
C ASP A 440 -3.59 11.33 2.21
N GLU A 441 -2.26 11.36 2.33
CA GLU A 441 -1.45 10.22 2.74
C GLU A 441 -0.34 10.55 3.76
N THR A 442 -0.10 11.81 4.13
CA THR A 442 0.96 12.17 5.08
C THR A 442 0.85 11.36 6.38
N GLU A 443 -0.36 11.20 6.92
CA GLU A 443 -0.58 10.37 8.11
C GLU A 443 -0.42 8.86 7.86
N SER A 444 -0.94 8.34 6.74
CA SER A 444 -0.81 6.93 6.37
C SER A 444 0.64 6.51 6.12
N ASN A 445 1.47 7.42 5.59
CA ASN A 445 2.91 7.27 5.42
C ASN A 445 3.70 7.53 6.71
N LYS A 446 3.01 7.55 7.86
CA LYS A 446 3.56 7.66 9.23
C LYS A 446 4.30 8.97 9.52
N LEU A 447 3.99 10.03 8.77
CA LEU A 447 4.58 11.36 8.96
C LEU A 447 3.75 12.27 9.89
N SER A 448 2.65 11.81 10.50
CA SER A 448 1.72 12.65 11.28
C SER A 448 2.35 13.51 12.40
N LEU A 449 3.53 13.14 12.91
CA LEU A 449 4.30 13.93 13.87
C LEU A 449 4.67 15.34 13.35
N VAL A 450 4.68 15.56 12.03
CA VAL A 450 4.88 16.89 11.42
C VAL A 450 3.75 17.87 11.75
N TYR A 451 2.55 17.41 12.12
CA TYR A 451 1.43 18.30 12.46
C TYR A 451 1.70 19.13 13.74
N GLU A 452 2.62 18.69 14.60
CA GLU A 452 3.17 19.48 15.72
C GLU A 452 3.93 20.74 15.26
N ALA A 453 4.52 20.70 14.06
CA ALA A 453 5.24 21.82 13.46
C ALA A 453 4.33 22.71 12.60
N GLY A 454 3.34 22.09 11.96
CA GLY A 454 2.33 22.77 11.19
C GLY A 454 1.26 21.81 10.70
N LYS A 455 0.01 22.13 11.04
CA LYS A 455 -1.19 21.44 10.58
C LYS A 455 -1.37 21.45 9.05
N LYS A 456 -2.37 20.74 8.55
CA LYS A 456 -2.80 20.72 7.13
C LYS A 456 -3.48 22.04 6.76
N VAL A 457 -3.14 22.63 5.62
CA VAL A 457 -3.80 23.87 5.16
C VAL A 457 -5.23 23.59 4.76
N TRP A 458 -6.16 24.37 5.29
CA TRP A 458 -7.59 24.30 4.94
C TRP A 458 -8.24 25.67 5.01
N MET A 459 -8.91 26.07 3.92
CA MET A 459 -9.71 27.30 3.81
C MET A 459 -11.19 26.99 3.49
N GLY A 460 -11.63 25.75 3.75
CA GLY A 460 -13.04 25.35 3.70
C GLY A 460 -13.82 25.78 4.95
N GLU A 461 -15.08 25.37 5.02
CA GLU A 461 -15.82 25.37 6.28
C GLU A 461 -15.22 24.31 7.23
N TYR A 462 -15.56 24.39 8.52
CA TYR A 462 -15.02 23.54 9.58
C TYR A 462 -16.17 23.06 10.46
N PHE A 463 -16.23 21.76 10.72
CA PHE A 463 -17.20 21.14 11.63
C PHE A 463 -16.57 20.88 13.01
N GLU A 464 -17.38 20.50 14.01
CA GLU A 464 -16.88 20.26 15.37
C GLU A 464 -16.00 19.00 15.41
N GLU A 465 -16.40 17.99 14.64
CA GLU A 465 -15.75 16.70 14.48
C GLU A 465 -14.34 16.82 13.84
N ASP A 466 -14.10 17.84 13.00
CA ASP A 466 -12.78 18.11 12.41
C ASP A 466 -11.70 18.47 13.44
N SER A 467 -12.09 18.68 14.72
CA SER A 467 -11.16 18.90 15.83
C SER A 467 -10.59 17.61 16.41
N ASP A 468 -11.24 16.46 16.20
CA ASP A 468 -10.80 15.15 16.66
C ASP A 468 -9.83 14.51 15.65
N GLY A 469 -8.57 14.98 15.67
CA GLY A 469 -7.49 14.44 14.83
C GLY A 469 -7.44 14.96 13.39
N GLY A 470 -8.44 15.70 12.91
CA GLY A 470 -8.47 16.24 11.54
C GLY A 470 -7.27 17.13 11.17
N ASN A 471 -6.57 17.70 12.16
CA ASN A 471 -5.31 18.43 12.01
C ASN A 471 -5.34 19.56 10.96
N LEU A 472 -6.47 20.26 10.82
CA LEU A 472 -6.64 21.38 9.88
C LEU A 472 -6.26 22.74 10.48
N SER A 473 -5.75 23.66 9.65
CA SER A 473 -5.50 25.06 10.00
C SER A 473 -5.36 25.93 8.74
N PRO A 474 -5.90 27.16 8.70
CA PRO A 474 -5.62 28.10 7.61
C PRO A 474 -4.14 28.54 7.55
N PHE A 475 -3.34 28.29 8.59
CA PHE A 475 -1.90 28.60 8.66
C PHE A 475 -1.02 27.33 8.66
N GLY A 476 -1.51 26.25 8.06
CA GLY A 476 -0.80 24.98 7.97
C GLY A 476 0.52 25.00 7.18
N ARG A 477 1.35 23.97 7.39
CA ARG A 477 2.61 23.70 6.65
C ARG A 477 2.55 22.43 5.80
N VAL A 478 1.60 21.54 6.08
CA VAL A 478 1.28 20.38 5.23
C VAL A 478 0.14 20.75 4.28
N MET A 479 0.14 20.19 3.09
CA MET A 479 -0.77 20.52 2.00
C MET A 479 -1.28 19.22 1.38
N GLU A 480 -2.57 18.93 1.53
CA GLU A 480 -3.15 17.67 1.07
C GLU A 480 -4.43 17.86 0.25
N ILE A 481 -4.47 17.18 -0.89
CA ILE A 481 -5.62 16.96 -1.75
C ILE A 481 -5.40 15.61 -2.44
N LEU A 482 -6.42 14.77 -2.58
CA LEU A 482 -6.31 13.47 -3.27
C LEU A 482 -6.13 13.67 -4.79
N SER A 483 -4.94 14.13 -5.18
CA SER A 483 -4.49 14.43 -6.53
C SER A 483 -2.97 14.65 -6.55
N GLU A 484 -2.24 13.61 -6.93
CA GLU A 484 -0.78 13.60 -7.06
C GLU A 484 -0.33 14.72 -8.01
N HIS A 485 -1.00 14.86 -9.17
CA HIS A 485 -0.76 15.95 -10.13
C HIS A 485 -0.82 17.36 -9.52
N THR A 486 -1.69 17.56 -8.54
CA THR A 486 -1.86 18.86 -7.88
C THR A 486 -0.79 19.07 -6.82
N CYS A 487 -0.49 18.04 -6.03
CA CYS A 487 0.59 18.07 -5.04
C CYS A 487 1.97 18.26 -5.68
N GLU A 488 2.29 17.52 -6.75
CA GLU A 488 3.54 17.68 -7.49
C GLU A 488 3.60 19.02 -8.21
N GLY A 489 2.54 19.43 -8.93
CA GLY A 489 2.54 20.73 -9.61
C GLY A 489 2.60 21.93 -8.65
N TRP A 490 2.07 21.80 -7.43
CA TRP A 490 2.31 22.76 -6.35
C TRP A 490 3.77 22.72 -5.91
N LEU A 491 4.36 21.54 -5.66
CA LEU A 491 5.78 21.39 -5.29
C LEU A 491 6.72 21.97 -6.37
N GLU A 492 6.50 21.68 -7.66
CA GLU A 492 7.29 22.19 -8.78
C GLU A 492 7.28 23.73 -8.83
N GLY A 493 6.09 24.35 -8.90
CA GLY A 493 5.98 25.81 -8.89
C GLY A 493 6.58 26.43 -7.62
N TYR A 494 6.52 25.69 -6.52
CA TYR A 494 7.04 26.10 -5.23
C TYR A 494 8.58 26.06 -5.17
N ILE A 495 9.24 25.01 -5.67
CA ILE A 495 10.72 24.94 -5.74
C ILE A 495 11.29 25.84 -6.83
N LEU A 496 10.63 25.94 -7.99
CA LEU A 496 11.05 26.82 -9.09
C LEU A 496 11.00 28.31 -8.71
N SER A 497 10.18 28.67 -7.72
CA SER A 497 10.13 30.01 -7.10
C SER A 497 11.22 30.28 -6.03
N GLY A 498 12.11 29.31 -5.76
CA GLY A 498 13.26 29.46 -4.87
C GLY A 498 13.03 29.04 -3.41
N ARG A 499 12.07 28.16 -3.15
CA ARG A 499 11.79 27.59 -1.81
C ARG A 499 11.98 26.06 -1.84
N HIS A 500 11.73 25.36 -0.74
CA HIS A 500 11.97 23.91 -0.61
C HIS A 500 10.71 23.15 -0.24
N GLY A 501 10.60 21.88 -0.63
CA GLY A 501 9.54 21.02 -0.15
C GLY A 501 9.84 19.54 -0.34
N LEU A 502 8.90 18.71 0.09
CA LEU A 502 8.92 17.26 -0.07
C LEU A 502 7.52 16.80 -0.47
N PHE A 503 7.43 15.91 -1.46
CA PHE A 503 6.19 15.21 -1.81
C PHE A 503 6.28 13.75 -1.35
N ASN A 504 5.26 13.28 -0.64
CA ASN A 504 5.13 11.88 -0.23
C ASN A 504 3.93 11.24 -0.93
N SER A 505 4.08 10.03 -1.46
CA SER A 505 3.01 9.26 -2.10
C SER A 505 3.26 7.76 -1.92
N TYR A 506 2.22 6.92 -1.97
CA TYR A 506 2.37 5.48 -2.11
C TYR A 506 3.06 5.14 -3.43
N GLU A 507 3.98 4.19 -3.41
CA GLU A 507 4.75 3.77 -4.59
C GLU A 507 3.89 3.33 -5.80
N PRO A 508 2.75 2.62 -5.65
CA PRO A 508 1.90 2.31 -6.81
C PRO A 508 1.23 3.54 -7.45
N PHE A 509 1.11 4.66 -6.73
CA PHE A 509 0.38 5.87 -7.16
C PHE A 509 1.28 7.03 -7.56
N ILE A 510 2.57 7.03 -7.19
CA ILE A 510 3.55 8.01 -7.73
C ILE A 510 3.59 7.98 -9.27
N HIS A 511 3.25 6.84 -9.87
CA HIS A 511 2.99 6.65 -11.29
C HIS A 511 1.99 7.63 -11.92
N ILE A 512 1.06 8.18 -11.14
CA ILE A 512 0.11 9.18 -11.63
C ILE A 512 0.82 10.46 -12.05
N VAL A 513 1.95 10.80 -11.43
CA VAL A 513 2.82 11.92 -11.83
C VAL A 513 4.02 11.48 -12.67
N ASP A 514 4.02 10.24 -13.20
CA ASP A 514 5.07 9.75 -14.12
C ASP A 514 5.37 10.84 -15.14
N SER A 515 4.40 11.28 -15.95
CA SER A 515 4.66 12.20 -17.05
C SER A 515 5.15 13.59 -16.62
N MET A 516 4.83 14.05 -15.41
CA MET A 516 5.39 15.27 -14.81
C MET A 516 6.88 15.08 -14.50
N VAL A 517 7.27 13.91 -13.99
CA VAL A 517 8.68 13.47 -13.88
C VAL A 517 9.18 12.67 -15.11
N ASN A 518 8.45 12.74 -16.24
CA ASN A 518 8.52 12.02 -17.52
C ASN A 518 7.95 10.56 -17.65
N GLN A 519 7.62 10.15 -18.88
CA GLN A 519 6.81 8.95 -19.22
C GLN A 519 7.59 7.59 -19.32
N ASP A 520 7.20 6.53 -18.59
CA ASP A 520 7.46 5.05 -18.77
C ASP A 520 6.66 4.25 -17.68
N PRO A 521 6.33 2.94 -17.77
CA PRO A 521 5.46 2.27 -16.79
C PRO A 521 6.21 1.50 -15.68
N GLY A 522 7.24 2.10 -15.08
CA GLY A 522 7.89 1.55 -13.87
C GLY A 522 8.79 2.60 -13.20
N PHE A 523 8.38 3.20 -12.06
CA PHE A 523 8.86 4.53 -11.64
C PHE A 523 10.38 4.65 -11.49
N LEU A 524 11.05 3.67 -10.88
CA LEU A 524 12.52 3.70 -10.80
C LEU A 524 13.19 3.54 -12.18
N GLY A 525 12.56 2.80 -13.09
CA GLY A 525 12.97 2.67 -14.50
C GLY A 525 12.73 3.95 -15.30
N VAL A 526 11.59 4.63 -15.08
CA VAL A 526 11.30 5.98 -15.59
C VAL A 526 12.44 6.91 -15.26
N VAL A 527 12.72 7.06 -13.97
CA VAL A 527 13.69 8.03 -13.45
C VAL A 527 15.11 7.66 -13.91
N ALA A 528 15.45 6.37 -13.97
CA ALA A 528 16.71 5.90 -14.53
C ALA A 528 16.89 6.11 -16.04
N ASN A 529 15.86 6.53 -16.79
CA ASN A 529 15.99 6.94 -18.20
C ASN A 529 16.47 8.39 -18.37
N LYS A 530 16.54 9.21 -17.30
CA LYS A 530 16.83 10.65 -17.42
C LYS A 530 18.31 10.97 -17.36
N SER A 531 18.64 12.24 -17.59
CA SER A 531 20.02 12.70 -17.62
C SER A 531 20.74 12.39 -16.30
N PRO A 532 21.90 11.71 -16.32
CA PRO A 532 22.73 11.46 -15.15
C PRO A 532 23.09 12.69 -14.31
N ALA A 533 22.98 13.88 -14.89
CA ALA A 533 23.20 15.14 -14.19
C ALA A 533 22.08 15.50 -13.19
N VAL A 534 20.85 14.98 -13.34
CA VAL A 534 19.66 15.53 -12.65
C VAL A 534 18.80 14.53 -11.86
N VAL A 535 19.03 13.21 -11.94
CA VAL A 535 18.22 12.21 -11.21
C VAL A 535 19.03 11.43 -10.19
N ARG A 536 18.43 11.15 -9.03
CA ARG A 536 18.99 10.27 -7.99
C ARG A 536 17.92 9.31 -7.51
N ILE A 537 18.33 8.06 -7.23
CA ILE A 537 17.44 7.00 -6.74
C ILE A 537 18.12 6.35 -5.53
N TYR A 538 17.49 6.48 -4.37
CA TYR A 538 17.98 5.96 -3.09
C TYR A 538 17.00 4.96 -2.48
N LEU A 539 17.52 3.85 -1.99
CA LEU A 539 16.76 2.77 -1.33
C LEU A 539 17.43 2.43 0.03
N PRO A 540 17.35 3.33 1.04
CA PRO A 540 17.93 3.10 2.36
C PRO A 540 17.37 1.81 3.02
N PRO A 541 18.23 0.92 3.55
CA PRO A 541 17.77 -0.34 4.16
C PRO A 541 17.17 -0.18 5.57
N ASP A 542 17.45 0.93 6.27
CA ASP A 542 16.94 1.20 7.62
C ASP A 542 16.74 2.71 7.89
N GLY A 543 16.26 3.04 9.10
CA GLY A 543 15.91 4.40 9.50
C GLY A 543 17.11 5.33 9.68
N ASN A 544 18.29 4.80 10.02
CA ASN A 544 19.52 5.59 10.12
C ASN A 544 20.06 5.94 8.72
N CYS A 545 20.01 4.99 7.79
CA CYS A 545 20.30 5.25 6.38
C CYS A 545 19.29 6.22 5.76
N LEU A 546 18.01 6.13 6.11
CA LEU A 546 16.99 7.08 5.68
C LEU A 546 17.31 8.50 6.15
N LEU A 547 17.63 8.71 7.43
CA LEU A 547 18.02 10.02 7.95
C LEU A 547 19.23 10.60 7.21
N SER A 548 20.30 9.82 7.03
CA SER A 548 21.50 10.25 6.30
C SER A 548 21.20 10.59 4.83
N THR A 549 20.33 9.81 4.19
CA THR A 549 19.88 10.03 2.80
C THR A 549 19.04 11.30 2.68
N MET A 550 18.13 11.54 3.62
CA MET A 550 17.27 12.72 3.62
C MET A 550 18.02 14.01 3.92
N ASP A 551 19.00 14.00 4.83
CA ASP A 551 19.90 15.15 5.04
C ASP A 551 20.69 15.50 3.76
N HIS A 552 21.19 14.50 3.03
CA HIS A 552 21.83 14.71 1.72
C HIS A 552 20.85 15.31 0.69
N CYS A 553 19.66 14.71 0.53
CA CYS A 553 18.67 15.15 -0.45
C CYS A 553 18.22 16.61 -0.20
N LEU A 554 17.95 16.97 1.05
CA LEU A 554 17.53 18.32 1.47
C LEU A 554 18.64 19.40 1.35
N ARG A 555 19.89 19.00 1.08
CA ARG A 555 21.02 19.90 0.79
C ARG A 555 21.38 19.95 -0.70
N SER A 556 20.79 19.08 -1.52
CA SER A 556 21.08 18.98 -2.95
C SER A 556 20.35 20.06 -3.76
N TYR A 557 20.83 20.31 -4.98
CA TYR A 557 20.29 21.32 -5.89
C TYR A 557 20.22 20.77 -7.32
N ASN A 558 19.19 21.17 -8.07
CA ASN A 558 18.94 20.74 -9.46
C ASN A 558 18.80 19.21 -9.64
N TYR A 559 18.40 18.48 -8.59
CA TYR A 559 18.13 17.05 -8.64
C TYR A 559 16.64 16.74 -8.39
N VAL A 560 16.13 15.76 -9.12
CA VAL A 560 14.96 14.96 -8.72
C VAL A 560 15.50 13.79 -7.91
N ASN A 561 15.25 13.81 -6.60
CA ASN A 561 15.66 12.75 -5.68
C ASN A 561 14.46 11.83 -5.38
N VAL A 562 14.54 10.58 -5.80
CA VAL A 562 13.59 9.53 -5.41
C VAL A 562 14.17 8.76 -4.24
N VAL A 563 13.40 8.66 -3.15
CA VAL A 563 13.75 7.86 -1.97
C VAL A 563 12.62 6.88 -1.71
N VAL A 564 12.94 5.58 -1.71
CA VAL A 564 12.00 4.50 -1.37
C VAL A 564 12.30 4.03 0.05
N ALA A 565 11.29 3.99 0.92
CA ALA A 565 11.45 3.58 2.31
C ALA A 565 10.16 2.98 2.89
N ASP A 566 10.29 1.87 3.60
CA ASP A 566 9.20 1.23 4.34
C ASP A 566 8.71 2.09 5.52
N LYS A 567 7.39 1.96 5.76
CA LYS A 567 6.64 2.64 6.81
C LYS A 567 6.22 1.72 7.96
N GLN A 568 6.42 0.40 7.85
CA GLN A 568 6.23 -0.53 8.96
C GLN A 568 7.40 -0.47 9.94
N ASP A 569 7.26 -1.12 11.10
CA ASP A 569 8.40 -1.35 12.00
C ASP A 569 9.34 -2.37 11.37
N HIS A 570 10.55 -1.94 11.00
CA HIS A 570 11.54 -2.71 10.27
C HIS A 570 12.81 -2.94 11.12
N ILE A 571 13.55 -4.00 10.83
CA ILE A 571 14.84 -4.29 11.48
C ILE A 571 15.84 -3.17 11.16
N GLN A 572 16.57 -2.72 12.17
CA GLN A 572 17.60 -1.69 12.02
C GLN A 572 18.99 -2.35 11.99
N TYR A 573 19.82 -1.99 11.01
CA TYR A 573 21.06 -2.72 10.70
C TYR A 573 22.33 -1.98 11.11
N LEU A 574 22.33 -0.65 10.98
CA LEU A 574 23.50 0.19 11.18
C LEU A 574 23.30 1.20 12.31
N SER A 575 24.35 1.45 13.09
CA SER A 575 24.44 2.67 13.91
C SER A 575 24.44 3.93 13.03
N VAL A 576 24.26 5.10 13.64
CA VAL A 576 24.24 6.38 12.90
C VAL A 576 25.57 6.61 12.17
N GLU A 577 26.69 6.32 12.82
CA GLU A 577 28.04 6.45 12.29
C GLU A 577 28.27 5.53 11.09
N GLU A 578 27.85 4.27 11.19
CA GLU A 578 27.94 3.28 10.10
C GLU A 578 27.01 3.63 8.94
N ALA A 579 25.80 4.13 9.22
CA ALA A 579 24.87 4.58 8.19
C ALA A 579 25.42 5.80 7.43
N ILE A 580 26.09 6.74 8.12
CA ILE A 580 26.78 7.86 7.48
C ILE A 580 27.90 7.37 6.56
N GLU A 581 28.76 6.46 7.02
CA GLU A 581 29.83 5.89 6.19
C GLU A 581 29.26 5.15 4.98
N HIS A 582 28.19 4.38 5.18
CA HIS A 582 27.56 3.57 4.15
C HIS A 582 26.86 4.44 3.08
N CYS A 583 25.99 5.37 3.49
CA CYS A 583 25.31 6.30 2.59
C CYS A 583 26.29 7.22 1.85
N SER A 584 27.39 7.64 2.48
CA SER A 584 28.45 8.43 1.82
C SER A 584 29.14 7.68 0.68
N LYS A 585 29.28 6.35 0.79
CA LYS A 585 29.77 5.49 -0.29
C LYS A 585 28.67 5.14 -1.30
N GLY A 586 27.42 5.13 -0.87
CA GLY A 586 26.23 4.71 -1.62
C GLY A 586 26.09 3.18 -1.78
N ILE A 587 27.16 2.43 -1.50
CA ILE A 587 27.26 0.98 -1.60
C ILE A 587 28.39 0.50 -0.67
N SER A 588 28.24 -0.65 -0.02
CA SER A 588 29.31 -1.22 0.82
C SER A 588 29.21 -2.74 0.95
N ILE A 589 30.35 -3.38 1.17
CA ILE A 589 30.40 -4.72 1.75
C ILE A 589 30.06 -4.60 3.23
N TRP A 590 29.01 -5.29 3.68
CA TRP A 590 28.65 -5.36 5.10
C TRP A 590 29.44 -6.49 5.76
N GLN A 591 30.60 -6.14 6.31
CA GLN A 591 31.54 -7.10 6.92
C GLN A 591 30.91 -7.93 8.03
N GLN A 592 30.05 -7.33 8.84
CA GLN A 592 29.34 -8.01 9.94
C GLN A 592 28.37 -9.11 9.48
N PHE A 593 27.93 -9.09 8.21
CA PHE A 593 27.09 -10.13 7.60
C PHE A 593 27.84 -10.95 6.53
N SER A 594 29.17 -10.86 6.50
CA SER A 594 30.03 -11.57 5.55
C SER A 594 30.90 -12.61 6.27
N THR A 595 31.00 -13.81 5.69
CA THR A 595 31.83 -14.91 6.21
C THR A 595 33.13 -15.11 5.40
N ASP A 596 33.32 -14.38 4.31
CA ASP A 596 34.55 -14.43 3.48
C ASP A 596 35.81 -13.98 4.24
N LYS A 597 35.67 -13.16 5.29
CA LYS A 597 36.77 -12.61 6.12
C LYS A 597 37.87 -11.93 5.28
N GLY A 598 37.45 -11.24 4.21
CA GLY A 598 38.37 -10.59 3.26
C GLY A 598 39.12 -11.54 2.34
N GLN A 599 38.76 -12.83 2.31
CA GLN A 599 39.19 -13.77 1.27
C GLN A 599 38.28 -13.66 0.04
N GLU A 600 38.62 -14.41 -1.00
CA GLU A 600 37.77 -14.62 -2.16
C GLU A 600 36.46 -15.34 -1.75
N PRO A 601 35.27 -14.79 -2.06
CA PRO A 601 33.99 -15.39 -1.69
C PRO A 601 33.61 -16.53 -2.64
N ASP A 602 32.78 -17.44 -2.13
CA ASP A 602 32.10 -18.49 -2.90
C ASP A 602 30.87 -17.92 -3.65
N VAL A 603 30.19 -16.94 -3.04
CA VAL A 603 29.03 -16.23 -3.59
C VAL A 603 28.93 -14.81 -2.99
N VAL A 604 28.50 -13.85 -3.81
CA VAL A 604 28.11 -12.51 -3.36
C VAL A 604 26.59 -12.46 -3.22
N MET A 605 26.12 -12.09 -2.03
CA MET A 605 24.71 -11.88 -1.72
C MET A 605 24.47 -10.38 -1.60
N ALA A 606 23.78 -9.80 -2.58
CA ALA A 606 23.56 -8.37 -2.72
C ALA A 606 22.10 -7.98 -2.47
N CYS A 607 21.87 -6.77 -1.94
CA CYS A 607 20.54 -6.25 -1.63
C CYS A 607 20.43 -4.73 -1.87
N CYS A 608 19.23 -4.27 -2.18
CA CYS A 608 18.91 -2.85 -2.40
C CYS A 608 17.42 -2.60 -2.09
N GLY A 609 17.14 -1.80 -1.06
CA GLY A 609 15.84 -1.67 -0.39
C GLY A 609 15.74 -2.46 0.92
N ASP A 610 14.91 -1.98 1.84
CA ASP A 610 14.63 -2.51 3.18
C ASP A 610 14.23 -4.01 3.20
N ILE A 611 13.04 -4.38 2.71
CA ILE A 611 12.56 -5.77 2.65
C ILE A 611 13.52 -6.66 1.84
N SER A 612 14.13 -6.10 0.80
CA SER A 612 15.14 -6.81 0.00
C SER A 612 16.41 -7.13 0.80
N THR A 613 16.79 -6.27 1.74
CA THR A 613 17.89 -6.48 2.69
C THR A 613 17.53 -7.53 3.72
N GLN A 614 16.34 -7.45 4.31
CA GLN A 614 15.83 -8.42 5.29
C GLN A 614 15.82 -9.85 4.74
N GLU A 615 15.23 -10.07 3.55
CA GLU A 615 15.18 -11.40 2.94
C GLU A 615 16.56 -11.90 2.46
N THR A 616 17.47 -11.00 2.04
CA THR A 616 18.85 -11.38 1.70
C THR A 616 19.63 -11.83 2.93
N LEU A 617 19.56 -11.10 4.05
CA LEU A 617 20.22 -11.53 5.29
C LEU A 617 19.63 -12.85 5.80
N ALA A 618 18.31 -13.03 5.69
CA ALA A 618 17.66 -14.30 6.04
C ALA A 618 18.08 -15.46 5.11
N ALA A 619 18.39 -15.19 3.84
CA ALA A 619 18.96 -16.18 2.93
C ALA A 619 20.39 -16.58 3.33
N ILE A 620 21.22 -15.61 3.77
CA ILE A 620 22.59 -15.87 4.25
C ILE A 620 22.56 -16.78 5.48
N ASP A 621 21.67 -16.52 6.44
CA ASP A 621 21.54 -17.35 7.64
C ASP A 621 21.14 -18.79 7.29
N LEU A 622 20.12 -18.96 6.45
CA LEU A 622 19.67 -20.28 5.98
C LEU A 622 20.75 -21.04 5.21
N LEU A 623 21.61 -20.34 4.44
CA LEU A 623 22.78 -20.93 3.81
C LEU A 623 23.77 -21.43 4.86
N LEU A 624 24.12 -20.62 5.85
CA LEU A 624 25.11 -20.97 6.89
C LEU A 624 24.61 -22.07 7.85
N GLN A 625 23.31 -22.11 8.15
CA GLN A 625 22.68 -23.20 8.92
C GLN A 625 22.80 -24.58 8.23
N HIS A 626 23.01 -24.62 6.91
CA HIS A 626 23.10 -25.86 6.14
C HIS A 626 24.48 -26.12 5.53
N LEU A 627 25.26 -25.07 5.30
CA LEU A 627 26.56 -25.06 4.64
C LEU A 627 27.49 -24.06 5.37
N PRO A 628 27.89 -24.33 6.62
CA PRO A 628 28.57 -23.37 7.49
C PRO A 628 29.96 -22.93 7.02
N ASP A 629 30.59 -23.70 6.13
CA ASP A 629 31.92 -23.41 5.58
C ASP A 629 31.89 -22.41 4.40
N LEU A 630 30.71 -21.98 3.93
CA LEU A 630 30.58 -21.05 2.80
C LEU A 630 31.18 -19.67 3.12
N LYS A 631 31.96 -19.14 2.18
CA LYS A 631 32.46 -17.75 2.18
C LYS A 631 31.48 -16.85 1.45
N ILE A 632 30.58 -16.23 2.20
CA ILE A 632 29.55 -15.35 1.67
C ILE A 632 30.02 -13.90 1.86
N ARG A 633 29.86 -13.09 0.81
CA ARG A 633 30.03 -11.63 0.89
C ARG A 633 28.68 -10.95 0.83
N CYS A 634 28.31 -10.22 1.88
CA CYS A 634 27.09 -9.41 1.91
C CYS A 634 27.36 -8.01 1.36
N VAL A 635 26.57 -7.55 0.38
CA VAL A 635 26.67 -6.20 -0.20
C VAL A 635 25.31 -5.51 -0.10
N ASN A 636 25.28 -4.29 0.45
CA ASN A 636 24.10 -3.44 0.42
C ASN A 636 24.33 -2.24 -0.51
N VAL A 637 23.28 -1.82 -1.22
CA VAL A 637 23.26 -0.70 -2.16
C VAL A 637 22.16 0.27 -1.75
N VAL A 638 22.54 1.49 -1.37
CA VAL A 638 21.61 2.60 -1.10
C VAL A 638 21.40 3.43 -2.36
N ASP A 639 22.47 3.84 -3.03
CA ASP A 639 22.43 4.61 -4.29
C ASP A 639 22.44 3.66 -5.48
N LEU A 640 21.28 3.52 -6.13
CA LEU A 640 21.09 2.60 -7.26
C LEU A 640 22.03 2.92 -8.44
N PHE A 641 22.42 4.18 -8.61
CA PHE A 641 23.32 4.60 -9.67
C PHE A 641 24.80 4.30 -9.38
N LYS A 642 25.16 3.68 -8.26
CA LYS A 642 26.49 3.09 -8.08
C LYS A 642 26.75 1.92 -9.06
N LEU A 643 25.69 1.23 -9.47
CA LEU A 643 25.78 0.02 -10.29
C LEU A 643 26.23 0.29 -11.74
N ILE A 644 25.84 1.43 -12.32
CA ILE A 644 26.22 1.84 -13.68
C ILE A 644 27.67 2.35 -13.72
N HIS A 645 28.34 2.25 -14.86
CA HIS A 645 29.73 2.68 -15.03
C HIS A 645 29.90 4.20 -14.87
N HIS A 646 31.00 4.65 -14.25
CA HIS A 646 31.28 6.06 -13.95
C HIS A 646 31.24 7.01 -15.18
N THR A 647 31.55 6.51 -16.38
CA THR A 647 31.44 7.28 -17.64
C THR A 647 29.98 7.57 -18.04
N ASP A 648 29.07 6.72 -17.60
CA ASP A 648 27.66 6.74 -17.98
C ASP A 648 26.81 7.41 -16.88
N HIS A 649 27.31 7.52 -15.63
CA HIS A 649 26.70 8.32 -14.55
C HIS A 649 27.74 8.81 -13.51
N PRO A 650 27.68 10.07 -13.03
CA PRO A 650 28.70 10.65 -12.13
C PRO A 650 28.83 9.98 -10.76
N HIS A 651 27.81 9.25 -10.31
CA HIS A 651 27.87 8.45 -9.07
C HIS A 651 28.39 7.02 -9.31
N GLY A 652 28.44 6.56 -10.56
CA GLY A 652 28.78 5.19 -10.92
C GLY A 652 30.19 4.80 -10.53
N LEU A 653 30.40 3.52 -10.17
CA LEU A 653 31.72 3.01 -9.82
C LEU A 653 32.62 2.86 -11.05
N GLU A 654 33.94 2.91 -10.87
CA GLU A 654 34.90 2.33 -11.81
C GLU A 654 34.80 0.80 -11.85
N ASP A 655 35.35 0.16 -12.88
CA ASP A 655 35.36 -1.32 -12.96
C ASP A 655 36.32 -1.97 -11.94
N SER A 656 37.34 -1.23 -11.50
CA SER A 656 38.23 -1.58 -10.39
C SER A 656 37.46 -1.68 -9.06
N GLU A 657 36.71 -0.62 -8.73
CA GLU A 657 35.85 -0.53 -7.56
C GLU A 657 34.73 -1.58 -7.60
N TRP A 658 34.05 -1.71 -8.74
CA TRP A 658 33.04 -2.73 -8.97
C TRP A 658 33.58 -4.13 -8.67
N THR A 659 34.74 -4.48 -9.25
CA THR A 659 35.36 -5.80 -9.07
C THR A 659 35.78 -6.03 -7.61
N SER A 660 36.20 -4.99 -6.89
CA SER A 660 36.55 -5.11 -5.47
C SER A 660 35.35 -5.48 -4.59
N ILE A 661 34.14 -5.04 -4.97
CA ILE A 661 32.88 -5.32 -4.26
C ILE A 661 32.28 -6.65 -4.72
N PHE A 662 31.98 -6.77 -6.02
CA PHE A 662 31.18 -7.84 -6.61
C PHE A 662 31.98 -9.02 -7.18
N THR A 663 33.31 -8.94 -7.23
CA THR A 663 34.20 -9.84 -8.00
C THR A 663 33.99 -9.74 -9.52
N ALA A 664 34.79 -10.49 -10.30
CA ALA A 664 34.65 -10.59 -11.76
C ALA A 664 34.16 -11.98 -12.23
N ASP A 665 34.18 -13.00 -11.36
CA ASP A 665 34.01 -14.41 -11.72
C ASP A 665 33.10 -15.21 -10.76
N LYS A 666 32.69 -14.65 -9.61
CA LYS A 666 31.80 -15.34 -8.66
C LYS A 666 30.32 -15.08 -8.95
N PRO A 667 29.42 -16.02 -8.61
CA PRO A 667 27.98 -15.79 -8.65
C PRO A 667 27.57 -14.61 -7.76
N ILE A 668 26.70 -13.75 -8.27
CA ILE A 668 26.12 -12.62 -7.53
C ILE A 668 24.60 -12.83 -7.51
N ILE A 669 24.03 -13.11 -6.34
CA ILE A 669 22.58 -13.15 -6.14
C ILE A 669 22.16 -11.78 -5.64
N PHE A 670 21.39 -11.04 -6.44
CA PHE A 670 21.00 -9.67 -6.12
C PHE A 670 19.50 -9.61 -5.86
N ASN A 671 19.09 -9.24 -4.64
CA ASN A 671 17.68 -8.98 -4.31
C ASN A 671 17.40 -7.47 -4.42
N PHE A 672 16.41 -7.11 -5.22
CA PHE A 672 16.08 -5.72 -5.55
C PHE A 672 14.60 -5.45 -5.31
N HIS A 673 14.31 -4.29 -4.72
CA HIS A 673 12.96 -3.82 -4.46
C HIS A 673 12.05 -3.84 -5.70
N SER A 674 12.51 -3.25 -6.80
CA SER A 674 11.72 -3.08 -8.02
C SER A 674 12.05 -4.15 -9.09
N TYR A 675 11.71 -3.90 -10.36
CA TYR A 675 11.87 -4.89 -11.42
C TYR A 675 13.35 -5.29 -11.64
N PRO A 676 13.67 -6.60 -11.70
CA PRO A 676 15.05 -7.09 -11.79
C PRO A 676 15.78 -6.64 -13.08
N TRP A 677 15.02 -6.33 -14.14
CA TRP A 677 15.53 -5.88 -15.43
C TRP A 677 16.32 -4.56 -15.34
N LEU A 678 15.98 -3.68 -14.38
CA LEU A 678 16.67 -2.41 -14.20
C LEU A 678 18.11 -2.63 -13.74
N VAL A 679 18.35 -3.51 -12.76
CA VAL A 679 19.70 -3.87 -12.32
C VAL A 679 20.52 -4.47 -13.47
N HIS A 680 19.95 -5.44 -14.21
CA HIS A 680 20.62 -6.02 -15.39
C HIS A 680 20.99 -4.97 -16.46
N ARG A 681 20.12 -3.97 -16.69
CA ARG A 681 20.39 -2.86 -17.60
C ARG A 681 21.51 -1.96 -17.07
N LEU A 682 21.54 -1.66 -15.78
CA LEU A 682 22.59 -0.81 -15.19
C LEU A 682 23.96 -1.52 -15.19
N THR A 683 23.99 -2.85 -15.05
CA THR A 683 25.22 -3.64 -14.91
C THR A 683 25.74 -4.31 -16.19
N TYR A 684 25.05 -4.19 -17.33
CA TYR A 684 25.34 -5.01 -18.54
C TYR A 684 26.81 -5.03 -19.01
N LYS A 685 27.53 -3.90 -18.90
CA LYS A 685 28.94 -3.74 -19.26
C LYS A 685 29.94 -4.22 -18.19
N ARG A 686 29.50 -4.48 -16.97
CA ARG A 686 30.39 -4.69 -15.82
C ARG A 686 31.20 -6.00 -15.91
N PRO A 687 32.44 -6.04 -15.38
CA PRO A 687 33.13 -7.29 -15.10
C PRO A 687 32.22 -8.26 -14.33
N GLY A 688 32.12 -9.50 -14.79
CA GLY A 688 31.24 -10.50 -14.16
C GLY A 688 29.74 -10.28 -14.33
N SER A 689 29.26 -9.38 -15.22
CA SER A 689 27.82 -9.11 -15.39
C SER A 689 26.98 -10.35 -15.72
N HIS A 690 27.57 -11.35 -16.38
CA HIS A 690 26.95 -12.65 -16.69
C HIS A 690 26.76 -13.57 -15.46
N ASN A 691 27.43 -13.28 -14.34
CA ASN A 691 27.29 -14.01 -13.08
C ASN A 691 26.23 -13.39 -12.14
N ILE A 692 25.64 -12.26 -12.53
CA ILE A 692 24.58 -11.59 -11.77
C ILE A 692 23.24 -12.26 -12.07
N HIS A 693 22.57 -12.72 -11.03
CA HIS A 693 21.20 -13.22 -11.07
C HIS A 693 20.33 -12.35 -10.15
N VAL A 694 19.42 -11.57 -10.74
CA VAL A 694 18.60 -10.60 -10.02
C VAL A 694 17.23 -11.18 -9.69
N ARG A 695 16.81 -11.02 -8.44
CA ARG A 695 15.44 -11.17 -7.95
C ARG A 695 14.87 -9.78 -7.63
N GLY A 696 13.57 -9.65 -7.85
CA GLY A 696 12.81 -8.42 -7.64
C GLY A 696 11.36 -8.64 -8.04
N TYR A 697 10.55 -7.59 -8.06
CA TYR A 697 9.11 -7.68 -8.37
C TYR A 697 8.85 -8.23 -9.79
N LYS A 698 7.80 -9.06 -9.94
CA LYS A 698 7.46 -9.80 -11.17
C LYS A 698 5.96 -9.82 -11.50
N GLU A 699 5.21 -8.78 -11.15
CA GLU A 699 3.74 -8.74 -11.31
C GLU A 699 3.00 -9.89 -10.62
N LYS A 700 3.39 -10.15 -9.37
CA LYS A 700 2.76 -11.19 -8.56
C LYS A 700 2.50 -10.67 -7.16
N GLY A 701 1.23 -10.46 -6.86
CA GLY A 701 0.75 -10.11 -5.53
C GLY A 701 -0.78 -10.02 -5.54
N ASN A 702 -1.36 -10.14 -4.37
CA ASN A 702 -2.74 -9.83 -4.05
C ASN A 702 -2.78 -9.39 -2.56
N ILE A 703 -3.92 -9.54 -1.89
CA ILE A 703 -3.97 -9.63 -0.42
C ILE A 703 -3.24 -10.92 -0.01
N ASP A 704 -1.93 -10.81 0.21
CA ASP A 704 -1.00 -11.86 0.63
C ASP A 704 -0.35 -11.48 1.98
N THR A 705 0.21 -12.46 2.72
CA THR A 705 1.14 -12.13 3.82
C THR A 705 2.47 -11.61 3.25
N PRO A 706 3.28 -10.81 3.98
CA PRO A 706 4.53 -10.25 3.45
C PRO A 706 5.50 -11.31 2.91
N LEU A 707 5.58 -12.47 3.57
CA LEU A 707 6.44 -13.57 3.12
C LEU A 707 5.86 -14.30 1.89
N GLU A 708 4.54 -14.51 1.80
CA GLU A 708 3.93 -15.11 0.60
C GLU A 708 4.11 -14.17 -0.61
N LEU A 709 3.94 -12.85 -0.44
CA LEU A 709 4.24 -11.87 -1.49
C LEU A 709 5.68 -11.99 -2.00
N ALA A 710 6.65 -12.14 -1.09
CA ALA A 710 8.05 -12.38 -1.44
C ALA A 710 8.26 -13.73 -2.16
N ILE A 711 7.63 -14.82 -1.69
CA ILE A 711 7.70 -16.16 -2.30
C ILE A 711 7.17 -16.15 -3.74
N ARG A 712 6.05 -15.45 -3.99
CA ARG A 712 5.44 -15.32 -5.31
C ARG A 712 6.38 -14.62 -6.30
N ASN A 713 7.07 -13.57 -5.84
CA ASN A 713 8.09 -12.86 -6.60
C ASN A 713 9.46 -13.57 -6.61
N GLN A 714 9.66 -14.60 -5.79
CA GLN A 714 10.94 -15.27 -5.57
C GLN A 714 12.04 -14.32 -5.04
N THR A 715 11.63 -13.30 -4.29
CA THR A 715 12.48 -12.37 -3.54
C THR A 715 12.64 -12.82 -2.08
N ASP A 716 11.98 -13.93 -1.70
CA ASP A 716 12.10 -14.58 -0.41
C ASP A 716 13.44 -15.27 -0.20
N ARG A 717 13.84 -15.36 1.06
CA ARG A 717 15.04 -16.04 1.54
C ARG A 717 15.25 -17.46 1.00
N PHE A 718 14.18 -18.25 0.83
CA PHE A 718 14.32 -19.64 0.38
C PHE A 718 14.66 -19.68 -1.10
N SER A 719 14.00 -18.86 -1.93
CA SER A 719 14.37 -18.68 -3.34
C SER A 719 15.79 -18.15 -3.51
N LEU A 720 16.19 -17.14 -2.71
CA LEU A 720 17.54 -16.56 -2.76
C LEU A 720 18.62 -17.59 -2.38
N ALA A 721 18.42 -18.33 -1.29
CA ALA A 721 19.34 -19.38 -0.84
C ALA A 721 19.41 -20.55 -1.84
N MET A 722 18.29 -20.96 -2.43
CA MET A 722 18.27 -21.96 -3.51
C MET A 722 19.00 -21.46 -4.77
N ASP A 723 18.81 -20.20 -5.18
CA ASP A 723 19.50 -19.63 -6.33
C ASP A 723 21.02 -19.51 -6.14
N ALA A 724 21.47 -19.24 -4.90
CA ALA A 724 22.87 -19.24 -4.52
C ALA A 724 23.47 -20.66 -4.64
N ILE A 725 22.80 -21.65 -4.05
CA ILE A 725 23.19 -23.08 -4.14
C ILE A 725 23.29 -23.52 -5.60
N ASP A 726 22.29 -23.21 -6.42
CA ASP A 726 22.20 -23.65 -7.82
C ASP A 726 23.25 -23.01 -8.74
N ARG A 727 23.90 -21.91 -8.31
CA ARG A 727 24.90 -21.18 -9.11
C ARG A 727 26.34 -21.36 -8.64
N MET A 728 26.58 -21.82 -7.43
CA MET A 728 27.93 -22.12 -6.93
C MET A 728 28.45 -23.43 -7.55
N PRO A 729 29.41 -23.40 -8.50
CA PRO A 729 29.74 -24.59 -9.30
C PRO A 729 30.33 -25.73 -8.47
N HIS A 730 31.03 -25.40 -7.39
CA HIS A 730 31.77 -26.35 -6.55
C HIS A 730 30.87 -27.16 -5.58
N LEU A 731 29.61 -26.76 -5.38
CA LEU A 731 28.70 -27.49 -4.48
C LEU A 731 28.18 -28.79 -5.13
N HIS A 732 27.81 -28.76 -6.41
CA HIS A 732 27.20 -29.88 -7.12
C HIS A 732 26.12 -30.58 -6.25
N ASN A 733 26.15 -31.92 -6.14
CA ASN A 733 25.21 -32.69 -5.34
C ASN A 733 25.38 -32.52 -3.81
N ARG A 734 26.46 -31.90 -3.32
CA ARG A 734 26.73 -31.77 -1.86
C ARG A 734 25.67 -30.94 -1.15
N ALA A 735 25.11 -29.95 -1.83
CA ALA A 735 24.06 -29.08 -1.31
C ALA A 735 22.63 -29.58 -1.57
N GLY A 736 22.45 -30.74 -2.23
CA GLY A 736 21.12 -31.23 -2.63
C GLY A 736 20.14 -31.42 -1.47
N SER A 737 20.63 -31.90 -0.31
CA SER A 737 19.82 -32.05 0.91
C SER A 737 19.41 -30.70 1.51
N ALA A 738 20.32 -29.71 1.51
CA ALA A 738 20.02 -28.34 1.95
C ALA A 738 18.95 -27.70 1.05
N ARG A 739 19.13 -27.80 -0.28
CA ARG A 739 18.21 -27.29 -1.29
C ARG A 739 16.79 -27.85 -1.15
N GLU A 740 16.66 -29.16 -0.91
CA GLU A 740 15.34 -29.81 -0.73
C GLU A 740 14.66 -29.39 0.59
N LYS A 741 15.43 -29.20 1.66
CA LYS A 741 14.93 -28.64 2.92
C LYS A 741 14.40 -27.21 2.74
N LEU A 742 15.17 -26.33 2.08
CA LEU A 742 14.72 -24.96 1.76
C LEU A 742 13.42 -24.96 0.94
N ARG A 743 13.31 -25.85 -0.05
CA ARG A 743 12.07 -25.99 -0.83
C ARG A 743 10.89 -26.49 0.00
N SER A 744 11.14 -27.39 0.96
CA SER A 744 10.12 -27.88 1.90
C SER A 744 9.66 -26.79 2.87
N GLN A 745 10.59 -25.99 3.41
CA GLN A 745 10.30 -24.84 4.26
C GLN A 745 9.50 -23.76 3.52
N GLN A 746 9.87 -23.44 2.28
CA GLN A 746 9.11 -22.51 1.43
C GLN A 746 7.67 -22.99 1.22
N GLN A 747 7.47 -24.28 0.94
CA GLN A 747 6.12 -24.84 0.77
C GLN A 747 5.32 -24.82 2.08
N ALA A 748 5.96 -25.09 3.22
CA ALA A 748 5.32 -24.98 4.53
C ALA A 748 4.90 -23.52 4.83
N ALA A 749 5.74 -22.54 4.48
CA ALA A 749 5.44 -21.12 4.67
C ALA A 749 4.24 -20.64 3.83
N SER A 750 4.15 -21.04 2.56
CA SER A 750 2.98 -20.75 1.72
C SER A 750 1.72 -21.49 2.20
N ASN A 751 1.84 -22.70 2.76
CA ASN A 751 0.71 -23.42 3.34
C ASN A 751 0.18 -22.70 4.60
N GLU A 752 1.06 -22.27 5.50
CA GLU A 752 0.70 -21.52 6.72
C GLU A 752 -0.06 -20.22 6.38
N ALA A 753 0.45 -19.48 5.38
CA ALA A 753 -0.20 -18.27 4.87
C ALA A 753 -1.59 -18.55 4.28
N TYR A 754 -1.79 -19.71 3.65
CA TYR A 754 -3.06 -20.08 3.03
C TYR A 754 -4.07 -20.68 4.04
N GLU A 755 -3.61 -21.46 5.00
CA GLU A 755 -4.45 -22.19 5.97
C GLU A 755 -4.85 -21.30 7.15
N ASN A 756 -3.94 -20.45 7.65
CA ASN A 756 -4.13 -19.67 8.88
C ASN A 756 -4.13 -18.15 8.67
N GLY A 757 -3.80 -17.66 7.47
CA GLY A 757 -3.69 -16.21 7.18
C GLY A 757 -2.46 -15.54 7.81
N ASN A 758 -1.58 -16.31 8.46
CA ASN A 758 -0.38 -15.85 9.13
C ASN A 758 0.87 -16.18 8.31
N ALA A 759 1.94 -15.38 8.43
CA ALA A 759 3.26 -15.90 8.10
C ALA A 759 3.75 -16.78 9.27
N PRO A 760 4.55 -17.84 9.02
CA PRO A 760 5.10 -18.67 10.09
C PRO A 760 5.92 -17.83 11.09
N ASP A 761 6.01 -18.30 12.35
CA ASP A 761 6.87 -17.73 13.41
C ASP A 761 8.32 -17.50 12.96
N SER A 762 8.78 -18.17 11.89
CA SER A 762 10.07 -17.94 11.25
C SER A 762 10.13 -16.70 10.34
N ILE A 763 9.37 -15.63 10.59
CA ILE A 763 9.78 -14.28 10.15
C ILE A 763 11.17 -14.02 10.76
N PRO A 764 12.12 -13.33 10.10
CA PRO A 764 13.39 -13.01 10.73
C PRO A 764 13.09 -11.93 11.75
N ASP A 765 13.06 -12.32 13.01
CA ASP A 765 13.11 -11.44 14.17
C ASP A 765 14.58 -11.16 14.53
N ALA A 766 14.82 -10.60 15.71
CA ALA A 766 16.17 -10.35 16.20
C ALA A 766 17.04 -11.63 16.23
N ASP A 767 16.44 -12.80 16.45
CA ASP A 767 17.14 -14.09 16.63
C ASP A 767 17.85 -14.56 15.35
N LEU A 768 17.41 -14.11 14.15
CA LEU A 768 18.12 -14.35 12.89
C LEU A 768 19.53 -13.72 12.93
N ILE A 769 19.60 -12.47 13.39
CA ILE A 769 20.85 -11.70 13.40
C ILE A 769 21.68 -12.03 14.66
N GLU A 770 21.07 -12.63 15.68
CA GLU A 770 21.80 -13.35 16.72
C GLU A 770 22.64 -14.51 16.16
N THR A 771 22.07 -15.26 15.22
CA THR A 771 22.72 -16.41 14.57
C THR A 771 23.85 -15.96 13.62
N LEU A 772 23.61 -14.98 12.75
CA LEU A 772 24.61 -14.46 11.81
C LEU A 772 25.87 -13.86 12.47
N LEU A 773 25.69 -13.13 13.57
CA LEU A 773 26.78 -12.42 14.25
C LEU A 773 27.50 -13.28 15.32
N ASN A 774 27.05 -14.52 15.53
CA ASN A 774 27.65 -15.50 16.47
C ASN A 774 27.90 -14.96 17.89
N GLN A 775 26.99 -14.12 18.39
CA GLN A 775 27.04 -13.49 19.71
C GLN A 775 25.63 -13.42 20.32
N ARG A 776 25.52 -13.55 21.64
CA ARG A 776 24.23 -13.49 22.36
C ARG A 776 23.77 -12.04 22.53
N ASN A 777 22.50 -11.73 22.26
CA ASN A 777 21.95 -10.40 22.52
C ASN A 777 21.68 -10.23 24.02
N THR A 778 22.25 -9.18 24.63
CA THR A 778 21.98 -8.83 26.03
C THR A 778 20.79 -7.89 26.20
N PHE A 779 20.34 -7.23 25.12
CA PHE A 779 19.30 -6.19 25.16
C PHE A 779 17.89 -6.71 24.86
N ASN A 780 17.74 -7.97 24.46
CA ASN A 780 16.46 -8.64 24.51
C ASN A 780 16.08 -8.82 25.99
N HIS A 781 14.98 -8.20 26.45
CA HIS A 781 14.53 -8.25 27.85
C HIS A 781 14.35 -9.70 28.39
N ARG A 782 14.19 -10.71 27.52
CA ARG A 782 14.16 -12.13 27.94
C ARG A 782 15.56 -12.72 28.20
N ALA A 783 16.59 -12.21 27.53
CA ALA A 783 17.96 -12.71 27.63
C ALA A 783 18.71 -12.20 28.87
N GLU A 784 18.48 -10.94 29.24
CA GLU A 784 19.14 -10.27 30.38
C GLU A 784 18.84 -10.95 31.74
N HIS A 785 17.75 -11.69 31.82
CA HIS A 785 17.27 -12.34 33.04
C HIS A 785 17.58 -13.86 33.13
N THR A 786 18.32 -14.43 32.16
CA THR A 786 18.57 -15.88 32.08
C THR A 786 20.03 -16.28 32.35
N ARG A 787 20.30 -16.91 33.50
CA ARG A 787 21.64 -17.42 33.94
C ARG A 787 21.68 -18.95 33.98
N LYS A 788 22.87 -19.55 33.81
CA LYS A 788 23.03 -21.00 34.06
C LYS A 788 22.99 -21.28 35.56
N PHE A 789 22.40 -22.41 35.96
CA PHE A 789 22.22 -22.79 37.37
C PHE A 789 23.55 -22.86 38.14
N ASN A 790 24.63 -23.27 37.47
CA ASN A 790 25.98 -23.34 38.04
C ASN A 790 26.68 -21.97 38.15
N GLU A 791 26.21 -20.93 37.44
CA GLU A 791 26.73 -19.55 37.52
C GLU A 791 26.15 -18.77 38.73
N LEU A 792 25.15 -19.33 39.41
CA LEU A 792 24.57 -18.76 40.63
C LEU A 792 25.43 -19.11 41.86
N THR A 793 25.72 -18.12 42.71
CA THR A 793 26.42 -18.37 43.98
C THR A 793 25.54 -19.12 44.98
N GLN A 794 26.15 -19.77 45.98
CA GLN A 794 25.40 -20.51 47.01
C GLN A 794 24.42 -19.60 47.78
N GLU A 795 24.79 -18.35 48.06
CA GLU A 795 23.91 -17.36 48.70
C GLU A 795 22.75 -16.95 47.76
N GLN A 796 23.01 -16.78 46.47
CA GLN A 796 21.98 -16.48 45.47
C GLN A 796 20.96 -17.63 45.32
N ARG A 797 21.43 -18.89 45.32
CA ARG A 797 20.54 -20.07 45.26
C ARG A 797 19.67 -20.16 46.52
N SER A 798 20.26 -19.98 47.70
CA SER A 798 19.53 -19.97 48.99
C SER A 798 18.46 -18.87 49.06
N ARG A 799 18.73 -17.66 48.57
CA ARG A 799 17.71 -16.58 48.50
C ARG A 799 16.57 -16.86 47.52
N MET A 800 16.78 -17.70 46.51
CA MET A 800 15.79 -18.06 45.49
C MET A 800 15.09 -19.40 45.75
N GLY A 801 15.33 -20.04 46.90
CA GLY A 801 14.78 -21.38 47.20
C GLY A 801 15.32 -22.51 46.32
N LEU A 802 16.42 -22.29 45.60
CA LEU A 802 17.01 -23.27 44.69
C LEU A 802 17.92 -24.26 45.44
N PRO A 803 17.89 -25.57 45.11
CA PRO A 803 18.60 -26.59 45.88
C PRO A 803 20.14 -26.48 45.79
N THR A 804 20.80 -26.91 46.86
CA THR A 804 22.26 -27.06 46.92
C THR A 804 22.66 -28.35 46.19
N LEU A 805 23.67 -28.29 45.31
CA LEU A 805 24.04 -29.40 44.40
C LEU A 805 24.48 -30.69 45.10
N ASP A 806 24.78 -30.64 46.40
CA ASP A 806 25.53 -31.68 47.11
C ASP A 806 24.76 -32.26 48.32
N LYS A 807 23.48 -31.88 48.51
CA LYS A 807 22.63 -32.39 49.59
C LYS A 807 21.20 -32.67 49.13
N ARG A 808 20.79 -33.94 49.26
CA ARG A 808 19.38 -34.36 49.19
C ARG A 808 18.59 -33.63 50.28
N GLN A 809 17.52 -32.93 49.89
CA GLN A 809 16.54 -32.39 50.83
C GLN A 809 15.23 -33.17 50.69
N GLU A 810 14.60 -33.45 51.84
CA GLU A 810 13.41 -34.31 51.91
C GLU A 810 12.12 -33.51 52.18
N ILE A 811 12.23 -32.24 52.59
CA ILE A 811 11.11 -31.33 52.88
C ILE A 811 11.51 -29.93 52.41
N ILE A 812 10.67 -29.29 51.59
CA ILE A 812 10.80 -27.88 51.17
C ILE A 812 9.74 -27.06 51.92
N GLN A 813 10.17 -26.07 52.71
CA GLN A 813 9.22 -25.21 53.43
C GLN A 813 8.43 -24.32 52.47
N GLY A 814 7.10 -24.32 52.60
CA GLY A 814 6.18 -23.56 51.76
C GLY A 814 5.40 -24.39 50.74
N ASP A 815 5.71 -25.68 50.59
CA ASP A 815 5.09 -26.58 49.61
C ASP A 815 4.32 -27.73 50.29
N PRO A 816 3.05 -27.50 50.69
CA PRO A 816 2.25 -28.51 51.39
C PRO A 816 1.79 -29.67 50.50
N TYR A 817 2.06 -29.63 49.19
CA TYR A 817 1.62 -30.63 48.21
C TYR A 817 2.77 -31.37 47.49
N ALA A 818 4.03 -31.05 47.83
CA ALA A 818 5.23 -31.60 47.19
C ALA A 818 5.22 -31.42 45.65
N LEU A 819 5.02 -30.19 45.19
CA LEU A 819 5.11 -29.77 43.78
C LEU A 819 6.55 -29.40 43.33
N TYR A 820 7.45 -29.06 44.26
CA TYR A 820 8.87 -28.79 43.96
C TYR A 820 9.84 -29.98 43.72
N PRO A 821 9.48 -31.29 43.77
CA PRO A 821 10.42 -32.39 43.44
C PRO A 821 11.10 -32.30 42.07
N TYR A 822 10.53 -31.54 41.12
CA TYR A 822 11.11 -31.30 39.80
C TYR A 822 12.49 -30.63 39.79
N LEU A 823 12.94 -30.00 40.89
CA LEU A 823 14.18 -29.22 40.93
C LEU A 823 15.36 -29.88 41.66
N ALA A 824 15.12 -30.93 42.46
CA ALA A 824 16.16 -31.65 43.20
C ALA A 824 16.25 -33.10 42.72
N GLY A 825 16.91 -33.29 41.57
CA GLY A 825 16.83 -34.50 40.74
C GLY A 825 16.84 -35.84 41.50
N ASN A 826 15.63 -36.40 41.73
CA ASN A 826 15.37 -37.82 41.84
C ASN A 826 13.86 -38.17 41.92
N VAL A 827 13.47 -39.16 41.13
CA VAL A 827 12.21 -39.94 41.13
C VAL A 827 10.90 -39.20 40.75
N GLY A 828 10.65 -39.14 39.44
CA GLY A 828 9.32 -39.17 38.85
C GLY A 828 9.14 -40.45 38.02
N HIS A 829 9.14 -41.63 38.66
CA HIS A 829 8.98 -42.92 37.97
C HIS A 829 7.52 -43.40 38.11
N PRO A 830 6.87 -43.98 37.08
CA PRO A 830 5.52 -44.57 37.14
C PRO A 830 5.34 -45.80 38.07
N ARG A 831 6.23 -45.97 39.06
CA ARG A 831 6.19 -47.01 40.10
C ARG A 831 6.56 -46.44 41.48
N ASP A 832 6.44 -45.12 41.67
CA ASP A 832 6.64 -44.50 42.98
C ASP A 832 5.51 -44.95 43.93
N PRO A 833 5.83 -45.60 45.07
CA PRO A 833 4.81 -46.14 45.98
C PRO A 833 3.81 -45.09 46.47
N ARG A 834 4.24 -43.83 46.62
CA ARG A 834 3.43 -42.75 47.20
C ARG A 834 2.22 -42.37 46.35
N MET A 835 2.25 -42.66 45.04
CA MET A 835 1.08 -42.44 44.17
C MET A 835 -0.01 -43.48 44.40
N PHE A 836 0.35 -44.72 44.75
CA PHE A 836 -0.62 -45.75 45.11
C PHE A 836 -1.33 -45.40 46.42
N ASP A 837 -0.59 -44.89 47.42
CA ASP A 837 -1.10 -44.42 48.71
C ASP A 837 -2.16 -43.29 48.58
N ILE A 838 -2.15 -42.53 47.47
CA ILE A 838 -3.13 -41.47 47.17
C ILE A 838 -4.33 -41.99 46.37
N MET A 839 -4.10 -42.83 45.36
CA MET A 839 -5.18 -43.27 44.45
C MET A 839 -6.09 -44.35 45.04
N GLU A 840 -5.53 -45.29 45.79
CA GLU A 840 -6.29 -46.44 46.31
C GLU A 840 -7.40 -46.01 47.30
N PRO A 841 -7.16 -45.09 48.27
CA PRO A 841 -8.23 -44.60 49.14
C PRO A 841 -9.34 -43.85 48.41
N ILE A 842 -9.00 -43.06 47.38
CA ILE A 842 -9.97 -42.28 46.59
C ILE A 842 -10.84 -43.21 45.74
N GLY A 843 -10.25 -44.23 45.11
CA GLY A 843 -11.00 -45.29 44.42
C GLY A 843 -11.94 -46.05 45.36
N GLY A 844 -11.52 -46.32 46.60
CA GLY A 844 -12.35 -46.90 47.65
C GLY A 844 -13.53 -46.02 48.06
N GLN A 845 -13.32 -44.70 48.18
CA GLN A 845 -14.40 -43.74 48.46
C GLN A 845 -15.46 -43.76 47.36
N LEU A 846 -15.08 -43.65 46.08
CA LEU A 846 -16.02 -43.72 44.95
C LEU A 846 -16.75 -45.06 44.82
N LYS A 847 -16.09 -46.19 45.12
CA LYS A 847 -16.75 -47.51 45.18
C LYS A 847 -17.84 -47.55 46.26
N SER A 848 -17.63 -46.91 47.41
CA SER A 848 -18.54 -46.99 48.57
C SER A 848 -19.79 -46.09 48.51
N LYS A 849 -19.84 -45.07 47.64
CA LYS A 849 -21.01 -44.18 47.48
C LYS A 849 -22.23 -44.92 46.90
N ILE A 850 -23.36 -44.82 47.61
CA ILE A 850 -24.62 -45.53 47.34
C ILE A 850 -25.55 -44.68 46.46
N ILE A 851 -26.32 -45.35 45.61
CA ILE A 851 -27.34 -44.75 44.73
C ILE A 851 -28.54 -44.24 45.54
N LYS A 852 -28.98 -43.00 45.30
CA LYS A 852 -30.23 -42.44 45.86
C LYS A 852 -31.45 -43.05 45.20
N LYS A 853 -32.40 -43.54 46.01
CA LYS A 853 -33.64 -44.18 45.54
C LYS A 853 -34.74 -43.20 45.18
N GLU A 854 -34.74 -41.98 45.74
CA GLU A 854 -35.78 -40.98 45.50
C GLU A 854 -35.91 -40.61 44.00
N VAL A 855 -34.82 -40.76 43.26
CA VAL A 855 -34.68 -40.48 41.82
C VAL A 855 -35.32 -41.56 40.92
N GLU A 856 -35.71 -42.72 41.46
CA GLU A 856 -36.31 -43.80 40.66
C GLU A 856 -37.70 -43.43 40.10
N HIS A 857 -38.40 -42.47 40.72
CA HIS A 857 -39.64 -41.90 40.21
C HIS A 857 -39.48 -41.19 38.84
N ILE A 858 -38.30 -40.62 38.53
CA ILE A 858 -38.04 -40.02 37.21
C ILE A 858 -38.02 -41.10 36.11
N ALA A 859 -37.47 -42.28 36.44
CA ALA A 859 -37.48 -43.44 35.55
C ALA A 859 -38.86 -44.14 35.49
N GLU A 860 -39.77 -43.88 36.43
CA GLU A 860 -41.19 -44.26 36.35
C GLU A 860 -41.95 -43.31 35.43
N MET A 861 -41.84 -42.00 35.66
CA MET A 861 -42.41 -40.97 34.79
C MET A 861 -42.05 -41.19 33.31
N PHE A 862 -40.78 -41.46 32.99
CA PHE A 862 -40.36 -41.72 31.60
C PHE A 862 -40.96 -42.99 30.98
N ARG A 863 -41.32 -44.00 31.77
CA ARG A 863 -42.07 -45.18 31.28
C ARG A 863 -43.54 -44.83 31.03
N ASP A 864 -44.13 -44.05 31.93
CA ASP A 864 -45.57 -43.76 31.94
C ASP A 864 -46.01 -42.73 30.88
N ILE A 865 -45.10 -41.95 30.29
CA ILE A 865 -45.40 -41.06 29.13
C ILE A 865 -46.09 -41.84 28.00
N SER A 866 -45.72 -43.10 27.79
CA SER A 866 -46.30 -43.94 26.73
C SER A 866 -47.76 -44.37 26.99
N THR A 867 -48.26 -44.20 28.21
CA THR A 867 -49.61 -44.66 28.63
C THR A 867 -50.49 -43.52 29.15
N THR A 868 -49.90 -42.50 29.76
CA THR A 868 -50.58 -41.38 30.43
C THR A 868 -50.30 -40.06 29.71
N ASP A 869 -51.26 -39.13 29.73
CA ASP A 869 -51.09 -37.81 29.13
C ASP A 869 -49.99 -36.99 29.84
N ILE A 870 -49.17 -36.28 29.06
CA ILE A 870 -47.97 -35.60 29.57
C ILE A 870 -48.28 -34.42 30.49
N LYS A 871 -49.42 -33.73 30.31
CA LYS A 871 -49.86 -32.66 31.22
C LYS A 871 -50.32 -33.23 32.56
N THR A 872 -50.99 -34.38 32.51
CA THR A 872 -51.41 -35.16 33.69
C THR A 872 -50.19 -35.68 34.46
N LEU A 873 -49.16 -36.18 33.76
CA LEU A 873 -47.90 -36.58 34.37
C LEU A 873 -47.17 -35.38 35.00
N ALA A 874 -46.97 -34.28 34.25
CA ALA A 874 -46.32 -33.08 34.79
C ALA A 874 -47.02 -32.56 36.06
N ALA A 875 -48.35 -32.52 36.07
CA ALA A 875 -49.14 -32.15 37.26
C ALA A 875 -49.06 -33.16 38.42
N THR A 876 -48.72 -34.41 38.16
CA THR A 876 -48.57 -35.47 39.18
C THR A 876 -47.17 -35.47 39.79
N PHE A 877 -46.14 -35.12 39.01
CA PHE A 877 -44.74 -35.12 39.42
C PHE A 877 -44.19 -33.73 39.83
N SER A 878 -44.95 -32.64 39.62
CA SER A 878 -44.63 -31.30 40.14
C SER A 878 -45.00 -31.15 41.62
N GLU A 879 -44.13 -30.56 42.45
CA GLU A 879 -44.36 -30.42 43.90
C GLU A 879 -45.43 -29.37 44.28
N GLY A 880 -45.77 -28.42 43.41
CA GLY A 880 -46.73 -27.35 43.72
C GLY A 880 -47.50 -26.76 42.51
N PRO A 881 -48.64 -26.08 42.75
CA PRO A 881 -49.39 -25.39 41.70
C PRO A 881 -48.58 -24.20 41.14
N GLY A 882 -48.01 -24.38 39.95
CA GLY A 882 -47.19 -23.37 39.26
C GLY A 882 -45.79 -23.84 38.86
N ASP A 883 -45.36 -25.02 39.32
CA ASP A 883 -44.02 -25.57 39.01
C ASP A 883 -43.94 -26.34 37.68
N TRP A 884 -45.01 -26.31 36.89
CA TRP A 884 -45.05 -26.80 35.50
C TRP A 884 -45.83 -25.85 34.58
N THR A 885 -45.41 -25.77 33.33
CA THR A 885 -46.04 -24.95 32.29
C THR A 885 -46.04 -25.66 30.94
N VAL A 886 -47.13 -25.47 30.19
CA VAL A 886 -47.22 -25.92 28.79
C VAL A 886 -46.61 -24.83 27.91
N VAL A 887 -45.48 -25.13 27.27
CA VAL A 887 -44.75 -24.18 26.41
C VAL A 887 -45.38 -24.15 25.02
N ARG A 888 -45.90 -25.28 24.55
CA ARG A 888 -46.59 -25.42 23.26
C ARG A 888 -47.62 -26.54 23.33
N ASP A 889 -48.76 -26.32 22.69
CA ASP A 889 -49.93 -27.21 22.70
C ASP A 889 -50.66 -27.08 21.37
N ASP A 890 -50.31 -27.91 20.39
CA ASP A 890 -50.95 -27.91 19.07
C ASP A 890 -51.37 -29.32 18.63
N ALA A 891 -51.79 -29.45 17.37
CA ALA A 891 -52.35 -30.68 16.84
C ALA A 891 -51.33 -31.81 16.66
N ASP A 892 -50.03 -31.48 16.59
CA ASP A 892 -48.95 -32.40 16.26
C ASP A 892 -48.04 -32.68 17.46
N GLU A 893 -47.83 -31.69 18.36
CA GLU A 893 -46.97 -31.85 19.55
C GLU A 893 -47.47 -31.12 20.82
N ILE A 894 -47.08 -31.68 21.96
CA ILE A 894 -47.27 -31.10 23.30
C ILE A 894 -45.90 -30.98 23.97
N VAL A 895 -45.54 -29.75 24.36
CA VAL A 895 -44.28 -29.41 25.04
C VAL A 895 -44.58 -28.94 26.45
N VAL A 896 -43.98 -29.59 27.45
CA VAL A 896 -44.16 -29.24 28.87
C VAL A 896 -42.79 -29.09 29.55
N SER A 897 -42.62 -27.98 30.26
CA SER A 897 -41.48 -27.75 31.15
C SER A 897 -41.92 -27.81 32.60
N PHE A 898 -41.13 -28.42 33.48
CA PHE A 898 -41.40 -28.46 34.92
C PHE A 898 -40.12 -28.60 35.74
N ARG A 899 -40.14 -28.10 36.97
CA ARG A 899 -38.98 -28.15 37.87
C ARG A 899 -39.08 -29.32 38.85
N ILE A 900 -37.94 -29.99 39.08
CA ILE A 900 -37.72 -30.87 40.23
C ILE A 900 -36.54 -30.31 41.01
N GLY A 901 -36.81 -29.57 42.09
CA GLY A 901 -35.79 -28.96 42.94
C GLY A 901 -35.12 -27.72 42.34
N THR A 902 -34.40 -26.94 43.16
CA THR A 902 -34.09 -25.54 42.85
C THR A 902 -32.83 -25.29 41.99
N LYS A 903 -33.02 -24.59 40.86
CA LYS A 903 -32.20 -23.49 40.28
C LYS A 903 -30.89 -23.75 39.48
N THR A 904 -30.86 -23.09 38.32
CA THR A 904 -29.81 -22.26 37.64
C THR A 904 -28.76 -22.84 36.65
N ARG A 905 -29.04 -22.61 35.35
CA ARG A 905 -28.36 -21.71 34.36
C ARG A 905 -27.32 -22.23 33.33
N ALA A 906 -27.61 -21.89 32.05
CA ALA A 906 -26.75 -21.48 30.91
C ALA A 906 -26.34 -22.43 29.74
N LYS A 907 -27.00 -22.23 28.56
CA LYS A 907 -26.52 -22.08 27.14
C LYS A 907 -25.57 -23.14 26.49
N THR A 908 -25.55 -23.49 25.17
CA THR A 908 -25.97 -22.82 23.90
C THR A 908 -26.05 -23.80 22.67
N SER A 909 -26.78 -23.41 21.60
CA SER A 909 -26.55 -23.63 20.11
C SER A 909 -26.34 -25.01 19.43
N GLU A 910 -26.96 -25.24 18.25
CA GLU A 910 -26.26 -25.41 16.92
C GLU A 910 -27.12 -25.90 15.71
N ILE A 911 -28.31 -26.50 15.87
CA ILE A 911 -28.95 -27.30 14.79
C ILE A 911 -30.10 -26.57 14.05
N GLU A 912 -29.79 -25.76 13.02
CA GLU A 912 -30.84 -25.27 12.07
C GLU A 912 -30.37 -25.16 10.60
N ALA A 913 -29.15 -25.61 10.26
CA ALA A 913 -28.51 -25.25 9.00
C ALA A 913 -28.94 -25.96 7.71
N LYS A 914 -29.64 -27.11 7.77
CA LYS A 914 -29.75 -28.01 6.61
C LYS A 914 -30.99 -27.86 5.73
N GLU A 915 -32.06 -27.21 6.19
CA GLU A 915 -33.33 -27.17 5.44
C GLU A 915 -33.41 -26.07 4.36
N LEU A 916 -32.53 -25.07 4.42
CA LEU A 916 -32.70 -23.83 3.67
C LEU A 916 -32.23 -23.89 2.19
N LEU A 917 -31.38 -24.85 1.80
CA LEU A 917 -30.72 -24.85 0.48
C LEU A 917 -31.56 -25.46 -0.68
N ARG A 918 -32.42 -26.45 -0.40
CA ARG A 918 -33.34 -27.10 -1.37
C ARG A 918 -32.71 -27.57 -2.71
N GLU A 919 -31.48 -28.07 -2.69
CA GLU A 919 -30.87 -28.91 -3.73
C GLU A 919 -30.20 -30.12 -3.05
N GLU A 920 -29.99 -31.23 -3.75
CA GLU A 920 -29.29 -32.40 -3.19
C GLU A 920 -27.77 -32.32 -3.45
N ARG A 921 -26.95 -32.98 -2.61
CA ARG A 921 -25.51 -33.20 -2.85
C ARG A 921 -25.21 -33.73 -4.25
N LEU A 922 -24.02 -33.44 -4.79
CA LEU A 922 -23.66 -33.81 -6.17
C LEU A 922 -23.46 -35.34 -6.33
N PRO A 923 -24.30 -36.07 -7.08
CA PRO A 923 -24.22 -37.53 -7.15
C PRO A 923 -22.96 -38.00 -7.88
N VAL A 924 -22.36 -39.08 -7.40
CA VAL A 924 -21.11 -39.64 -7.92
C VAL A 924 -21.10 -39.89 -9.43
N PRO A 925 -22.16 -40.41 -10.09
CA PRO A 925 -22.16 -40.55 -11.56
C PRO A 925 -21.98 -39.22 -12.29
N VAL A 926 -22.50 -38.12 -11.71
CA VAL A 926 -22.36 -36.76 -12.25
C VAL A 926 -20.95 -36.21 -11.98
N GLN A 927 -20.37 -36.50 -10.80
CA GLN A 927 -18.95 -36.21 -10.52
C GLN A 927 -18.04 -36.90 -11.55
N GLN A 928 -18.28 -38.19 -11.83
CA GLN A 928 -17.54 -39.00 -12.81
C GLN A 928 -17.72 -38.48 -14.25
N TYR A 929 -18.94 -38.14 -14.66
CA TYR A 929 -19.24 -37.57 -15.98
C TYR A 929 -18.52 -36.23 -16.22
N LEU A 930 -18.55 -35.33 -15.23
CA LEU A 930 -17.85 -34.05 -15.29
C LEU A 930 -16.33 -34.24 -15.33
N ALA A 931 -15.79 -35.11 -14.47
CA ALA A 931 -14.37 -35.48 -14.47
C ALA A 931 -13.92 -36.06 -15.83
N ALA A 932 -14.71 -36.94 -16.45
CA ALA A 932 -14.43 -37.52 -17.76
C ALA A 932 -14.51 -36.48 -18.89
N THR A 933 -15.49 -35.59 -18.85
CA THR A 933 -15.63 -34.47 -19.79
C THR A 933 -14.41 -33.54 -19.70
N MET A 934 -13.97 -33.23 -18.48
CA MET A 934 -12.77 -32.42 -18.21
C MET A 934 -11.49 -33.14 -18.66
N LEU A 935 -11.39 -34.46 -18.51
CA LEU A 935 -10.26 -35.25 -19.01
C LEU A 935 -10.18 -35.21 -20.54
N ARG A 936 -11.32 -35.41 -21.24
CA ARG A 936 -11.39 -35.32 -22.71
C ARG A 936 -10.86 -33.98 -23.22
N THR A 937 -11.30 -32.87 -22.63
CA THR A 937 -10.84 -31.52 -23.05
C THR A 937 -9.36 -31.26 -22.80
N LYS A 938 -8.68 -32.03 -21.96
CA LYS A 938 -7.25 -31.85 -21.67
C LYS A 938 -6.31 -32.64 -22.58
N ASN A 939 -6.80 -33.59 -23.39
CA ASN A 939 -5.95 -34.63 -23.96
C ASN A 939 -5.62 -34.49 -25.46
N SER A 940 -4.95 -33.40 -25.85
CA SER A 940 -4.30 -33.29 -27.17
C SER A 940 -2.80 -33.61 -27.17
N THR A 941 -2.11 -33.68 -26.01
CA THR A 941 -0.63 -33.78 -25.98
C THR A 941 0.01 -34.66 -24.89
N THR A 942 -0.74 -35.39 -24.03
CA THR A 942 -0.12 -36.19 -22.95
C THR A 942 -0.54 -37.68 -22.99
N PRO A 943 0.42 -38.62 -23.03
CA PRO A 943 0.11 -40.06 -22.95
C PRO A 943 -0.16 -40.49 -21.50
N ILE A 944 -1.32 -41.11 -21.28
CA ILE A 944 -1.69 -41.67 -19.97
C ILE A 944 -0.79 -42.87 -19.67
N LYS A 945 0.05 -42.77 -18.63
CA LYS A 945 0.87 -43.91 -18.19
C LYS A 945 -0.01 -45.00 -17.58
N LYS A 946 0.42 -46.27 -17.72
CA LYS A 946 -0.30 -47.51 -17.35
C LYS A 946 -0.84 -47.63 -15.91
N THR A 947 -0.54 -46.68 -15.01
CA THR A 947 -1.18 -46.60 -13.68
C THR A 947 -1.20 -45.14 -13.21
N PRO A 948 -2.36 -44.47 -13.14
CA PRO A 948 -2.46 -43.09 -12.67
C PRO A 948 -2.20 -42.94 -11.16
N ARG A 949 -1.73 -41.75 -10.73
CA ARG A 949 -1.53 -41.44 -9.30
C ARG A 949 -2.87 -41.05 -8.66
N LYS A 950 -3.27 -41.75 -7.58
CA LYS A 950 -4.50 -41.53 -6.77
C LYS A 950 -4.80 -40.05 -6.44
N ARG A 951 -3.77 -39.23 -6.21
CA ARG A 951 -3.89 -37.78 -5.97
C ARG A 951 -4.54 -37.01 -7.13
N PHE A 952 -4.20 -37.34 -8.38
CA PHE A 952 -4.71 -36.66 -9.58
C PHE A 952 -6.23 -36.81 -9.72
N PHE A 953 -6.77 -38.01 -9.47
CA PHE A 953 -8.23 -38.22 -9.50
C PHE A 953 -8.94 -37.58 -8.30
N LYS A 954 -8.27 -37.40 -7.15
CA LYS A 954 -8.82 -36.62 -6.02
C LYS A 954 -8.96 -35.15 -6.40
N GLU A 955 -7.91 -34.58 -7.01
CA GLU A 955 -7.90 -33.19 -7.49
C GLU A 955 -8.92 -32.97 -8.62
N LEU A 956 -9.05 -33.93 -9.55
CA LEU A 956 -10.05 -33.89 -10.62
C LEU A 956 -11.50 -33.98 -10.09
N ARG A 957 -11.75 -34.83 -9.09
CA ARG A 957 -13.05 -34.93 -8.40
C ARG A 957 -13.41 -33.61 -7.71
N GLY A 958 -12.48 -33.03 -6.93
CA GLY A 958 -12.68 -31.74 -6.27
C GLY A 958 -12.94 -30.60 -7.27
N ALA A 959 -12.22 -30.57 -8.39
CA ALA A 959 -12.45 -29.58 -9.45
C ALA A 959 -13.82 -29.75 -10.15
N ALA A 960 -14.32 -30.99 -10.28
CA ALA A 960 -15.66 -31.27 -10.79
C ALA A 960 -16.75 -30.80 -9.81
N GLN A 961 -16.59 -31.05 -8.51
CA GLN A 961 -17.50 -30.56 -7.45
C GLN A 961 -17.55 -29.03 -7.39
N GLY A 962 -16.38 -28.38 -7.32
CA GLY A 962 -16.29 -26.91 -7.27
C GLY A 962 -16.86 -26.24 -8.52
N ARG A 963 -16.61 -26.78 -9.71
CA ARG A 963 -17.20 -26.26 -10.96
C ARG A 963 -18.73 -26.41 -10.98
N TYR A 964 -19.26 -27.52 -10.46
CA TYR A 964 -20.71 -27.74 -10.43
C TYR A 964 -21.42 -26.79 -9.47
N TRP A 965 -20.90 -26.57 -8.26
CA TRP A 965 -21.57 -25.73 -7.27
C TRP A 965 -21.32 -24.23 -7.42
N LEU A 966 -20.09 -23.81 -7.72
CA LEU A 966 -19.71 -22.40 -7.73
C LEU A 966 -19.79 -21.73 -9.11
N LEU A 967 -19.67 -22.50 -10.21
CA LEU A 967 -19.51 -21.96 -11.57
C LEU A 967 -20.66 -22.31 -12.53
N MET A 968 -21.66 -23.09 -12.09
CA MET A 968 -22.86 -23.39 -12.87
C MET A 968 -24.10 -22.85 -12.18
N SER A 969 -24.99 -22.21 -12.94
CA SER A 969 -26.32 -21.83 -12.46
C SER A 969 -27.17 -23.07 -12.13
N LYS A 970 -28.25 -22.88 -11.34
CA LYS A 970 -29.21 -23.94 -10.97
C LYS A 970 -29.78 -24.68 -12.20
N THR A 971 -29.99 -23.96 -13.31
CA THR A 971 -30.48 -24.52 -14.58
C THR A 971 -29.41 -25.39 -15.28
N GLU A 972 -28.17 -24.94 -15.32
CA GLU A 972 -27.04 -25.70 -15.91
C GLU A 972 -26.71 -26.95 -15.10
N ARG A 973 -26.76 -26.85 -13.76
CA ARG A 973 -26.66 -27.99 -12.83
C ARG A 973 -27.69 -29.08 -13.17
N ALA A 974 -28.95 -28.70 -13.37
CA ALA A 974 -30.04 -29.62 -13.71
C ALA A 974 -29.94 -30.23 -15.12
N GLU A 975 -29.34 -29.52 -16.08
CA GLU A 975 -29.02 -30.04 -17.42
C GLU A 975 -27.88 -31.07 -17.38
N ILE A 976 -26.81 -30.78 -16.64
CA ILE A 976 -25.67 -31.69 -16.45
C ILE A 976 -26.10 -33.00 -15.77
N ARG A 977 -26.98 -32.95 -14.76
CA ARG A 977 -27.55 -34.17 -14.13
C ARG A 977 -28.27 -35.06 -15.15
N ARG A 978 -29.04 -34.48 -16.07
CA ARG A 978 -29.75 -35.24 -17.12
C ARG A 978 -28.79 -35.84 -18.15
N ARG A 979 -27.78 -35.10 -18.59
CA ARG A 979 -26.77 -35.62 -19.55
C ARG A 979 -25.90 -36.74 -18.98
N ALA A 980 -25.60 -36.69 -17.69
CA ALA A 980 -24.84 -37.75 -17.01
C ALA A 980 -25.62 -39.07 -16.84
N ALA A 981 -26.93 -39.07 -17.06
CA ALA A 981 -27.81 -40.24 -16.92
C ALA A 981 -28.05 -41.00 -18.25
N VAL A 982 -27.51 -40.53 -19.37
CA VAL A 982 -27.65 -41.17 -20.70
C VAL A 982 -26.28 -41.65 -21.17
N GLU A 983 -26.22 -42.84 -21.80
CA GLU A 983 -24.97 -43.33 -22.41
C GLU A 983 -24.49 -42.38 -23.50
N ASN A 984 -23.17 -42.13 -23.53
CA ASN A 984 -22.58 -41.06 -24.33
C ASN A 984 -21.23 -41.51 -24.89
N ASP A 985 -21.26 -42.00 -26.13
CA ASP A 985 -20.12 -42.63 -26.82
C ASP A 985 -18.91 -41.69 -26.90
N ASP A 986 -19.13 -40.38 -27.08
CA ASP A 986 -18.10 -39.35 -27.23
C ASP A 986 -17.21 -39.14 -25.99
N ILE A 987 -17.56 -39.73 -24.84
CA ILE A 987 -16.73 -39.74 -23.62
C ILE A 987 -16.48 -41.15 -23.06
N ALA A 988 -16.98 -42.22 -23.70
CA ALA A 988 -17.01 -43.56 -23.12
C ALA A 988 -15.62 -44.05 -22.62
N MET A 989 -14.57 -43.89 -23.45
CA MET A 989 -13.19 -44.22 -23.07
C MET A 989 -12.70 -43.45 -21.82
N TRP A 990 -13.04 -42.16 -21.74
CA TRP A 990 -12.66 -41.29 -20.61
C TRP A 990 -13.42 -41.63 -19.34
N LEU A 991 -14.68 -42.04 -19.48
CA LEU A 991 -15.55 -42.46 -18.38
C LEU A 991 -15.06 -43.77 -17.74
N VAL A 992 -14.59 -44.73 -18.55
CA VAL A 992 -13.93 -45.96 -18.05
C VAL A 992 -12.69 -45.60 -17.22
N ILE A 993 -11.79 -44.78 -17.76
CA ILE A 993 -10.56 -44.35 -17.07
C ILE A 993 -10.85 -43.66 -15.73
N VAL A 994 -11.89 -42.82 -15.65
CA VAL A 994 -12.32 -42.17 -14.41
C VAL A 994 -12.93 -43.17 -13.42
N LYS A 995 -13.75 -44.12 -13.88
CA LYS A 995 -14.37 -45.15 -13.05
C LYS A 995 -13.34 -46.12 -12.46
N ASP A 996 -12.40 -46.61 -13.27
CA ASP A 996 -11.35 -47.54 -12.85
C ASP A 996 -10.41 -46.97 -11.77
N ASN A 997 -10.34 -45.64 -11.66
CA ASN A 997 -9.52 -44.95 -10.67
C ASN A 997 -10.35 -44.31 -9.54
N TRP A 998 -11.67 -44.46 -9.55
CA TRP A 998 -12.56 -43.92 -8.53
C TRP A 998 -12.38 -44.68 -7.21
N GLN A 999 -12.14 -43.96 -6.12
CA GLN A 999 -11.86 -44.61 -4.83
C GLN A 999 -13.18 -44.99 -4.13
N ALA A 1000 -13.21 -46.17 -3.49
CA ALA A 1000 -14.41 -46.69 -2.83
C ALA A 1000 -14.92 -45.81 -1.66
N ASN A 1001 -14.08 -44.93 -1.10
CA ASN A 1001 -14.48 -43.95 -0.10
C ASN A 1001 -15.03 -42.64 -0.70
N TRP A 1002 -15.14 -42.53 -2.03
CA TRP A 1002 -15.79 -41.43 -2.77
C TRP A 1002 -17.14 -41.87 -3.35
N THR A 1003 -17.82 -42.79 -2.66
CA THR A 1003 -19.10 -43.40 -3.09
C THR A 1003 -20.10 -43.46 -1.94
N GLY A 1004 -20.62 -42.30 -1.54
CA GLY A 1004 -21.78 -42.17 -0.65
C GLY A 1004 -21.54 -42.37 0.85
N GLY A 1005 -20.30 -42.20 1.34
CA GLY A 1005 -19.96 -42.34 2.77
C GLY A 1005 -19.55 -41.02 3.44
N SER A 1006 -19.15 -41.08 4.72
CA SER A 1006 -18.65 -39.92 5.49
C SER A 1006 -17.38 -39.27 4.92
N GLN A 1007 -16.70 -39.92 3.97
CA GLN A 1007 -15.54 -39.39 3.25
C GLN A 1007 -15.85 -38.97 1.79
N ASP A 1008 -17.10 -39.10 1.34
CA ASP A 1008 -17.60 -38.51 0.09
C ASP A 1008 -18.06 -37.07 0.36
N GLU A 1009 -17.15 -36.27 0.91
CA GLU A 1009 -17.45 -34.89 1.28
C GLU A 1009 -17.56 -34.01 0.04
N ASP A 1010 -18.62 -33.21 0.02
CA ASP A 1010 -18.92 -32.20 -0.97
C ASP A 1010 -18.88 -30.85 -0.26
N HIS A 1011 -17.66 -30.39 0.06
CA HIS A 1011 -17.44 -29.21 0.92
C HIS A 1011 -18.14 -27.95 0.39
N PHE A 1012 -18.27 -27.83 -0.93
CA PHE A 1012 -18.96 -26.72 -1.60
C PHE A 1012 -20.48 -26.76 -1.41
N TYR A 1013 -21.08 -27.94 -1.24
CA TYR A 1013 -22.49 -28.09 -0.87
C TYR A 1013 -22.72 -27.63 0.58
N ASN A 1014 -21.87 -28.06 1.51
CA ASN A 1014 -22.00 -27.70 2.93
C ASN A 1014 -21.84 -26.18 3.10
N TYR A 1015 -20.80 -25.58 2.51
CA TYR A 1015 -20.56 -24.13 2.53
C TYR A 1015 -21.80 -23.32 2.10
N LEU A 1016 -22.50 -23.75 1.05
CA LEU A 1016 -23.70 -23.08 0.57
C LEU A 1016 -24.89 -23.26 1.53
N ALA A 1017 -25.04 -24.44 2.15
CA ALA A 1017 -26.07 -24.71 3.15
C ALA A 1017 -25.87 -23.84 4.40
N ASP A 1018 -24.66 -23.81 4.93
CA ASP A 1018 -24.30 -23.07 6.15
C ASP A 1018 -24.43 -21.54 5.95
N GLN A 1019 -24.18 -21.03 4.73
CA GLN A 1019 -24.45 -19.62 4.41
C GLN A 1019 -25.95 -19.29 4.40
N THR A 1020 -26.81 -20.26 4.07
CA THR A 1020 -28.26 -20.05 4.05
C THR A 1020 -28.87 -20.21 5.45
N ALA A 1021 -28.24 -21.01 6.32
CA ALA A 1021 -28.58 -21.22 7.73
C ALA A 1021 -28.63 -19.95 8.56
N GLY A 1022 -27.59 -19.11 8.46
CA GLY A 1022 -27.35 -17.98 9.37
C GLY A 1022 -28.34 -16.81 9.27
N GLN A 1023 -29.48 -16.99 8.59
CA GLN A 1023 -30.50 -15.96 8.35
C GLN A 1023 -31.80 -16.21 9.13
N SER A 1024 -31.89 -17.23 10.01
CA SER A 1024 -33.15 -17.60 10.68
C SER A 1024 -32.97 -18.20 12.09
N LEU A 1025 -33.66 -17.61 13.09
CA LEU A 1025 -34.02 -18.15 14.43
C LEU A 1025 -32.84 -18.34 15.45
N TRP A 1026 -32.98 -18.52 16.79
CA TRP A 1026 -34.10 -18.38 17.77
C TRP A 1026 -33.55 -17.96 19.18
N GLU A 1027 -34.34 -18.02 20.29
CA GLU A 1027 -33.95 -17.63 21.68
C GLU A 1027 -34.00 -18.80 22.72
N LEU A 1028 -33.48 -18.62 23.96
CA LEU A 1028 -33.13 -19.72 24.89
C LEU A 1028 -33.91 -19.73 26.23
N ILE A 1029 -34.26 -20.92 26.74
CA ILE A 1029 -35.00 -21.18 28.00
C ILE A 1029 -34.20 -22.16 28.90
N GLU A 1030 -34.25 -22.01 30.23
CA GLU A 1030 -33.43 -22.74 31.21
C GLU A 1030 -34.32 -23.42 32.28
N GLU A 1031 -34.50 -24.74 32.23
CA GLU A 1031 -35.32 -25.51 33.20
C GLU A 1031 -34.80 -26.93 33.45
N ASP A 1032 -34.95 -27.42 34.68
CA ASP A 1032 -34.33 -28.67 35.17
C ASP A 1032 -34.77 -29.95 34.45
N ILE A 1033 -36.05 -30.06 34.09
CA ILE A 1033 -36.56 -31.15 33.24
C ILE A 1033 -37.47 -30.56 32.16
N PHE A 1034 -37.19 -30.93 30.92
CA PHE A 1034 -37.92 -30.47 29.74
C PHE A 1034 -38.29 -31.66 28.87
N VAL A 1035 -39.58 -31.85 28.58
CA VAL A 1035 -40.07 -33.04 27.86
C VAL A 1035 -41.02 -32.63 26.74
N VAL A 1036 -40.76 -33.20 25.55
CA VAL A 1036 -41.61 -33.06 24.36
C VAL A 1036 -42.20 -34.41 24.00
N SER A 1037 -43.51 -34.46 23.76
CA SER A 1037 -44.19 -35.64 23.22
C SER A 1037 -45.02 -35.28 21.99
N ASP A 1038 -45.07 -36.18 21.01
CA ASP A 1038 -46.00 -36.05 19.89
C ASP A 1038 -47.46 -36.27 20.31
N ALA A 1039 -48.40 -35.92 19.43
CA ALA A 1039 -49.83 -36.16 19.61
C ALA A 1039 -50.22 -37.65 19.77
N HIS A 1040 -49.28 -38.58 19.60
CA HIS A 1040 -49.45 -40.02 19.86
C HIS A 1040 -48.82 -40.48 21.19
N ARG A 1041 -48.42 -39.54 22.05
CA ARG A 1041 -47.78 -39.76 23.37
C ARG A 1041 -46.42 -40.47 23.28
N ARG A 1042 -45.73 -40.35 22.16
CA ARG A 1042 -44.32 -40.78 22.05
C ARG A 1042 -43.44 -39.61 22.42
N MET A 1043 -42.57 -39.82 23.40
CA MET A 1043 -41.57 -38.84 23.80
C MET A 1043 -40.58 -38.61 22.65
N LEU A 1044 -40.54 -37.39 22.12
CA LEU A 1044 -39.63 -36.96 21.04
C LEU A 1044 -38.30 -36.48 21.60
N PHE A 1045 -38.32 -35.82 22.76
CA PHE A 1045 -37.16 -35.24 23.40
C PHE A 1045 -37.36 -35.18 24.92
N ALA A 1046 -36.29 -35.43 25.67
CA ALA A 1046 -36.25 -35.20 27.11
C ALA A 1046 -34.85 -34.72 27.52
N ASN A 1047 -34.79 -33.62 28.26
CA ASN A 1047 -33.59 -33.13 28.94
C ASN A 1047 -33.78 -33.24 30.46
N VAL A 1048 -32.70 -33.59 31.16
CA VAL A 1048 -32.64 -33.66 32.64
C VAL A 1048 -31.31 -33.07 33.08
N GLU A 1049 -31.34 -31.85 33.59
CA GLU A 1049 -30.17 -31.18 34.13
C GLU A 1049 -29.79 -31.77 35.51
N ARG A 1050 -28.51 -31.63 35.91
CA ARG A 1050 -27.99 -32.03 37.24
C ARG A 1050 -28.15 -33.51 37.61
N ALA A 1051 -28.26 -34.40 36.62
CA ALA A 1051 -28.51 -35.83 36.81
C ALA A 1051 -27.49 -36.58 37.72
N VAL A 1052 -26.22 -36.15 37.75
CA VAL A 1052 -25.18 -36.74 38.64
C VAL A 1052 -25.49 -36.42 40.12
N GLN A 1053 -25.74 -35.14 40.41
CA GLN A 1053 -26.00 -34.61 41.75
C GLN A 1053 -27.32 -35.15 42.31
N LEU A 1054 -28.32 -35.33 41.43
CA LEU A 1054 -29.57 -36.01 41.74
C LEU A 1054 -29.31 -37.48 42.14
N ARG A 1055 -28.63 -38.27 41.30
CA ARG A 1055 -28.53 -39.74 41.47
C ARG A 1055 -27.59 -40.20 42.59
N TYR A 1056 -26.54 -39.43 42.91
CA TYR A 1056 -25.58 -39.75 43.97
C TYR A 1056 -25.60 -38.70 45.07
N ASP A 1057 -24.80 -37.63 44.98
CA ASP A 1057 -24.91 -36.38 45.75
C ASP A 1057 -23.93 -35.35 45.13
N SER A 1058 -23.93 -34.10 45.62
CA SER A 1058 -22.97 -33.09 45.17
C SER A 1058 -21.53 -33.48 45.53
N GLU A 1059 -21.28 -33.99 46.73
CA GLU A 1059 -19.94 -34.42 47.17
C GLU A 1059 -19.37 -35.53 46.26
N THR A 1060 -20.21 -36.43 45.76
CA THR A 1060 -19.83 -37.48 44.79
C THR A 1060 -19.62 -36.91 43.40
N ALA A 1061 -20.36 -35.87 42.99
CA ALA A 1061 -20.10 -35.16 41.75
C ALA A 1061 -18.75 -34.43 41.80
N ASP A 1062 -18.49 -33.67 42.86
CA ASP A 1062 -17.22 -32.97 43.12
C ASP A 1062 -16.05 -33.98 43.21
N LEU A 1063 -16.27 -35.15 43.82
CA LEU A 1063 -15.28 -36.23 43.88
C LEU A 1063 -15.04 -36.87 42.50
N LEU A 1064 -16.08 -37.03 41.67
CA LEU A 1064 -15.93 -37.53 40.30
C LEU A 1064 -15.13 -36.54 39.44
N GLU A 1065 -15.44 -35.25 39.54
CA GLU A 1065 -14.73 -34.14 38.89
C GLU A 1065 -13.27 -34.11 39.31
N ARG A 1066 -12.99 -34.11 40.62
CA ARG A 1066 -11.62 -34.20 41.17
C ARG A 1066 -10.87 -35.45 40.73
N CYS A 1067 -11.55 -36.58 40.53
CA CYS A 1067 -10.94 -37.80 39.99
C CYS A 1067 -10.61 -37.69 38.49
N ILE A 1068 -11.44 -36.99 37.71
CA ILE A 1068 -11.19 -36.71 36.30
C ILE A 1068 -10.05 -35.70 36.15
N ASP A 1069 -9.96 -34.70 37.04
CA ASP A 1069 -8.81 -33.80 37.14
C ASP A 1069 -7.54 -34.56 37.48
N LEU A 1070 -7.55 -35.39 38.53
CA LEU A 1070 -6.40 -36.23 38.89
C LEU A 1070 -5.96 -37.14 37.72
N TRP A 1071 -6.91 -37.67 36.94
CA TRP A 1071 -6.61 -38.45 35.74
C TRP A 1071 -5.81 -37.66 34.69
N SER A 1072 -6.03 -36.34 34.58
CA SER A 1072 -5.32 -35.47 33.62
C SER A 1072 -3.82 -35.30 33.90
N PHE A 1073 -3.37 -35.55 35.15
CA PHE A 1073 -1.96 -35.39 35.54
C PHE A 1073 -1.09 -36.64 35.26
N PHE A 1074 -1.65 -37.78 34.83
CA PHE A 1074 -0.89 -38.99 34.52
C PHE A 1074 -0.24 -38.96 33.13
N THR A 1075 0.74 -38.06 32.96
CA THR A 1075 1.50 -37.90 31.72
C THR A 1075 2.83 -38.70 31.76
N PRO A 1076 3.09 -39.63 30.82
CA PRO A 1076 4.39 -40.31 30.72
C PRO A 1076 5.52 -39.35 30.32
N LEU A 1077 6.76 -39.70 30.64
CA LEU A 1077 7.95 -38.97 30.18
C LEU A 1077 8.10 -39.05 28.64
N PRO A 1078 8.72 -38.04 27.98
CA PRO A 1078 8.79 -37.98 26.52
C PRO A 1078 9.61 -39.12 25.89
N ALA A 1079 9.20 -39.55 24.69
CA ALA A 1079 10.09 -40.22 23.74
C ALA A 1079 10.84 -39.16 22.89
N PRO A 1080 12.02 -39.45 22.31
CA PRO A 1080 12.99 -38.43 21.87
C PRO A 1080 12.62 -37.57 20.62
N GLU A 1081 11.43 -37.71 20.05
CA GLU A 1081 11.15 -37.33 18.65
C GLU A 1081 9.90 -36.44 18.49
N THR A 1082 9.76 -35.36 19.28
CA THR A 1082 8.68 -34.36 19.07
C THR A 1082 9.17 -32.92 19.09
N SER A 1083 8.89 -32.20 18.00
CA SER A 1083 9.32 -30.82 17.75
C SER A 1083 8.30 -29.77 18.24
N ARG A 1084 8.76 -28.84 19.09
CA ARG A 1084 8.25 -27.47 19.24
C ARG A 1084 9.30 -26.58 19.94
N HIS A 1085 9.34 -25.30 19.56
CA HIS A 1085 10.34 -24.31 19.97
C HIS A 1085 10.30 -24.14 21.51
N VAL A 1086 11.38 -24.26 22.28
CA VAL A 1086 12.61 -23.42 22.27
C VAL A 1086 13.93 -24.26 22.32
N ASP A 1087 13.85 -25.58 22.25
CA ASP A 1087 14.97 -26.48 22.60
C ASP A 1087 16.17 -26.41 21.65
N ASN A 1088 15.91 -26.36 20.33
CA ASN A 1088 16.95 -26.44 19.30
C ASN A 1088 17.88 -25.22 19.23
N HIS A 1089 17.43 -24.04 19.66
CA HIS A 1089 18.28 -22.83 19.65
C HIS A 1089 19.26 -22.85 20.84
N VAL A 1090 18.75 -23.17 22.04
CA VAL A 1090 19.56 -23.28 23.26
C VAL A 1090 20.58 -24.43 23.18
N ARG A 1091 20.20 -25.60 22.63
CA ARG A 1091 21.13 -26.73 22.43
C ARG A 1091 22.19 -26.50 21.33
N ARG A 1092 21.93 -25.62 20.34
CA ARG A 1092 22.96 -25.18 19.37
C ARG A 1092 24.00 -24.27 20.03
N LEU A 1093 23.56 -23.30 20.83
CA LEU A 1093 24.45 -22.35 21.52
C LEU A 1093 25.24 -22.99 22.66
N HIS A 1094 24.65 -23.99 23.34
CA HIS A 1094 25.26 -24.70 24.47
C HIS A 1094 25.04 -26.22 24.33
N PRO A 1095 25.88 -26.92 23.54
CA PRO A 1095 25.79 -28.37 23.34
C PRO A 1095 25.92 -29.20 24.63
N GLU A 1096 26.39 -28.60 25.73
CA GLU A 1096 26.46 -29.26 27.03
C GLU A 1096 25.11 -29.34 27.78
N LEU A 1097 24.04 -28.76 27.22
CA LEU A 1097 22.67 -28.84 27.72
C LEU A 1097 21.87 -29.98 27.06
N ASP A 1098 22.48 -30.71 26.14
CA ASP A 1098 21.86 -31.83 25.43
C ASP A 1098 21.86 -33.10 26.29
N MET A 1099 20.75 -33.34 27.00
CA MET A 1099 20.58 -34.47 27.92
C MET A 1099 20.67 -35.84 27.23
N GLU A 1100 20.50 -35.92 25.91
CA GLU A 1100 20.70 -37.17 25.13
C GLU A 1100 22.17 -37.60 25.07
N ARG A 1101 23.10 -36.70 25.40
CA ARG A 1101 24.55 -36.95 25.44
C ARG A 1101 25.08 -37.16 26.87
N ALA A 1102 24.24 -36.99 27.89
CA ALA A 1102 24.62 -37.24 29.27
C ALA A 1102 24.59 -38.75 29.56
N THR A 1103 25.71 -39.30 30.02
CA THR A 1103 25.74 -40.67 30.56
C THR A 1103 25.33 -40.63 32.03
N VAL A 1104 25.00 -41.81 32.59
CA VAL A 1104 24.68 -41.95 34.02
C VAL A 1104 25.78 -41.38 34.92
N GLU A 1105 27.04 -41.41 34.47
CA GLU A 1105 28.20 -40.88 35.21
C GLU A 1105 28.40 -39.37 35.04
N THR A 1106 27.93 -38.75 33.94
CA THR A 1106 28.09 -37.30 33.69
C THR A 1106 26.85 -36.47 34.06
N LEU A 1107 25.71 -37.11 34.30
CA LEU A 1107 24.44 -36.52 34.75
C LEU A 1107 24.56 -35.51 35.91
N PRO A 1108 25.37 -35.73 36.98
CA PRO A 1108 25.57 -34.74 38.05
C PRO A 1108 26.28 -33.45 37.62
N SER A 1109 26.88 -33.44 36.43
CA SER A 1109 27.57 -32.28 35.82
C SER A 1109 26.77 -31.61 34.69
N ALA A 1110 25.59 -32.13 34.36
CA ALA A 1110 24.72 -31.55 33.34
C ALA A 1110 24.27 -30.14 33.77
N LYS A 1111 24.45 -29.15 32.89
CA LYS A 1111 24.08 -27.77 33.20
C LYS A 1111 22.58 -27.57 32.92
N MET A 1112 21.93 -26.69 33.68
CA MET A 1112 20.56 -26.24 33.42
C MET A 1112 20.48 -24.70 33.41
N ALA A 1113 19.43 -24.14 32.83
CA ALA A 1113 19.18 -22.69 32.78
C ALA A 1113 18.04 -22.28 33.71
N VAL A 1114 18.10 -21.06 34.26
CA VAL A 1114 17.03 -20.45 35.06
C VAL A 1114 16.79 -19.03 34.54
N ALA A 1115 15.52 -18.72 34.25
CA ALA A 1115 15.07 -17.37 33.90
C ALA A 1115 14.43 -16.68 35.10
N ARG A 1116 14.67 -15.38 35.27
CA ARG A 1116 14.00 -14.49 36.23
C ARG A 1116 12.96 -13.63 35.53
N ASP A 1117 11.99 -13.11 36.30
CA ASP A 1117 11.15 -12.03 35.84
C ASP A 1117 11.92 -10.69 35.69
N PRO A 1118 11.36 -9.67 35.00
CA PRO A 1118 11.99 -8.37 34.81
C PRO A 1118 12.06 -7.45 36.04
N HIS A 1119 11.46 -7.84 37.16
CA HIS A 1119 11.44 -7.09 38.41
C HIS A 1119 12.38 -7.68 39.48
N GLY A 1120 12.90 -8.89 39.24
CA GLY A 1120 13.96 -9.53 40.00
C GLY A 1120 13.50 -10.43 41.16
N GLU A 1121 12.19 -10.63 41.35
CA GLU A 1121 11.65 -11.24 42.58
C GLU A 1121 11.24 -12.73 42.43
N HIS A 1122 10.84 -13.19 41.24
CA HIS A 1122 10.43 -14.58 41.01
C HIS A 1122 11.14 -15.27 39.81
N PRO A 1123 11.53 -16.55 39.96
CA PRO A 1123 12.03 -17.36 38.85
C PRO A 1123 10.88 -18.00 38.05
N PHE A 1124 10.98 -17.96 36.72
CA PHE A 1124 10.08 -18.70 35.83
C PHE A 1124 10.80 -19.94 35.27
N ALA A 1125 10.21 -21.12 35.49
CA ALA A 1125 10.56 -22.34 34.78
C ALA A 1125 9.79 -22.43 33.45
N SER A 1126 10.32 -23.20 32.49
CA SER A 1126 9.73 -23.34 31.15
C SER A 1126 8.34 -23.99 31.19
N TRP A 1127 7.39 -23.39 30.46
CA TRP A 1127 5.94 -23.66 30.53
C TRP A 1127 5.49 -24.91 29.71
N PHE A 1128 6.28 -26.00 29.73
CA PHE A 1128 6.12 -27.15 28.84
C PHE A 1128 5.80 -28.47 29.57
N ALA A 1129 4.64 -28.53 30.24
CA ALA A 1129 4.19 -29.71 31.00
C ALA A 1129 2.78 -30.20 30.62
N LEU A 1130 2.35 -30.03 29.36
CA LEU A 1130 1.04 -30.48 28.87
C LEU A 1130 1.17 -31.25 27.54
N PHE A 1131 0.71 -32.51 27.53
CA PHE A 1131 0.74 -33.43 26.38
C PHE A 1131 -0.65 -33.60 25.73
N SER A 1132 -0.64 -34.09 24.48
CA SER A 1132 -1.84 -34.55 23.75
C SER A 1132 -2.15 -36.02 24.07
N LYS A 1133 -3.44 -36.36 24.19
CA LYS A 1133 -3.93 -37.68 24.64
C LYS A 1133 -3.70 -38.86 23.68
N SER A 1134 -3.32 -38.62 22.43
CA SER A 1134 -3.66 -39.52 21.31
C SER A 1134 -2.69 -40.67 20.97
N VAL A 1135 -1.69 -41.02 21.82
CA VAL A 1135 -0.59 -41.92 21.39
C VAL A 1135 -0.40 -43.20 22.24
N ASP A 1136 -0.83 -43.25 23.51
CA ASP A 1136 -0.97 -44.50 24.29
C ASP A 1136 -2.07 -44.35 25.38
N GLU A 1137 -3.33 -44.30 24.95
CA GLU A 1137 -4.50 -44.08 25.82
C GLU A 1137 -4.70 -45.17 26.90
N ASP A 1138 -4.10 -46.35 26.74
CA ASP A 1138 -4.25 -47.49 27.65
C ASP A 1138 -3.17 -47.56 28.73
N TYR A 1139 -2.16 -46.67 28.74
CA TYR A 1139 -1.10 -46.72 29.75
C TYR A 1139 -1.60 -46.50 31.20
N PRO A 1140 -2.39 -45.45 31.52
CA PRO A 1140 -2.86 -45.25 32.89
C PRO A 1140 -3.93 -46.28 33.31
N ARG A 1141 -4.74 -46.78 32.34
CA ARG A 1141 -5.73 -47.85 32.57
C ARG A 1141 -5.08 -49.16 33.06
N ARG A 1142 -3.88 -49.47 32.57
CA ARG A 1142 -3.09 -50.64 32.98
C ARG A 1142 -2.44 -50.48 34.37
N LEU A 1143 -2.19 -49.25 34.83
CA LEU A 1143 -1.53 -48.95 36.11
C LEU A 1143 -2.51 -48.83 37.29
N PHE A 1144 -3.69 -48.25 37.07
CA PHE A 1144 -4.70 -48.04 38.13
C PHE A 1144 -6.09 -48.60 37.73
N PRO A 1145 -6.20 -49.91 37.39
CA PRO A 1145 -7.44 -50.48 36.85
C PRO A 1145 -8.63 -50.35 37.80
N GLU A 1146 -8.41 -50.45 39.10
CA GLU A 1146 -9.46 -50.33 40.11
C GLU A 1146 -10.03 -48.91 40.26
N PHE A 1147 -9.19 -47.90 40.09
CA PHE A 1147 -9.59 -46.49 40.08
C PHE A 1147 -10.40 -46.19 38.81
N CYS A 1148 -9.93 -46.69 37.65
CA CYS A 1148 -10.65 -46.58 36.38
C CYS A 1148 -12.05 -47.18 36.49
N GLN A 1149 -12.15 -48.39 37.04
CA GLN A 1149 -13.42 -49.08 37.26
C GLN A 1149 -14.35 -48.27 38.17
N ALA A 1150 -13.84 -47.69 39.26
CA ALA A 1150 -14.64 -46.88 40.19
C ALA A 1150 -15.23 -45.61 39.53
N VAL A 1151 -14.42 -44.89 38.76
CA VAL A 1151 -14.80 -43.62 38.10
C VAL A 1151 -15.73 -43.88 36.91
N PHE A 1152 -15.30 -44.72 35.95
CA PHE A 1152 -16.05 -44.96 34.71
C PHE A 1152 -17.30 -45.81 34.93
N GLY A 1153 -17.34 -46.68 35.95
CA GLY A 1153 -18.54 -47.42 36.33
C GLY A 1153 -19.67 -46.51 36.83
N LYS A 1154 -19.38 -45.59 37.75
CA LYS A 1154 -20.37 -44.61 38.25
C LYS A 1154 -20.96 -43.75 37.13
N ALA A 1155 -20.16 -43.33 36.16
CA ALA A 1155 -20.61 -42.63 34.95
C ALA A 1155 -21.47 -43.55 34.03
N THR A 1156 -21.05 -44.80 33.82
CA THR A 1156 -21.79 -45.79 33.02
C THR A 1156 -23.17 -46.09 33.63
N ASN A 1157 -23.27 -46.21 34.96
CA ASN A 1157 -24.53 -46.44 35.64
C ASN A 1157 -25.51 -45.25 35.55
N LEU A 1158 -25.01 -44.02 35.44
CA LEU A 1158 -25.85 -42.85 35.16
C LEU A 1158 -26.44 -42.92 33.74
N LEU A 1159 -25.62 -43.26 32.74
CA LEU A 1159 -26.07 -43.46 31.36
C LEU A 1159 -27.10 -44.59 31.27
N ARG A 1160 -26.89 -45.71 31.97
CA ARG A 1160 -27.88 -46.81 32.07
C ARG A 1160 -29.20 -46.34 32.66
N PHE A 1161 -29.16 -45.59 33.76
CA PHE A 1161 -30.34 -45.05 34.43
C PHE A 1161 -31.19 -44.16 33.50
N LEU A 1162 -30.57 -43.34 32.64
CA LEU A 1162 -31.27 -42.50 31.68
C LEU A 1162 -31.73 -43.28 30.44
N VAL A 1163 -30.90 -44.12 29.83
CA VAL A 1163 -31.22 -44.75 28.53
C VAL A 1163 -32.23 -45.90 28.65
N GLN A 1164 -32.19 -46.66 29.75
CA GLN A 1164 -33.02 -47.86 29.93
C GLN A 1164 -34.54 -47.58 29.94
N PRO A 1165 -35.06 -46.53 30.61
CA PRO A 1165 -36.48 -46.17 30.55
C PRO A 1165 -36.89 -45.59 29.19
N LEU A 1166 -36.06 -44.71 28.62
CA LEU A 1166 -36.39 -43.95 27.40
C LEU A 1166 -36.44 -44.83 26.15
N THR A 1167 -35.56 -45.84 26.08
CA THR A 1167 -35.45 -46.72 24.89
C THR A 1167 -35.24 -48.21 25.26
N PRO A 1168 -36.22 -48.88 25.91
CA PRO A 1168 -36.01 -50.21 26.50
C PRO A 1168 -35.50 -51.27 25.51
N ARG A 1169 -35.94 -51.19 24.25
CA ARG A 1169 -35.49 -52.07 23.16
C ARG A 1169 -34.04 -51.81 22.74
N PHE A 1170 -33.66 -50.55 22.53
CA PHE A 1170 -32.28 -50.19 22.18
C PHE A 1170 -31.32 -50.56 23.32
N TYR A 1171 -31.74 -50.34 24.57
CA TYR A 1171 -30.99 -50.78 25.74
C TYR A 1171 -30.79 -52.31 25.78
N ALA A 1172 -31.81 -53.09 25.45
CA ALA A 1172 -31.71 -54.55 25.36
C ALA A 1172 -30.77 -55.01 24.24
N GLU A 1173 -30.89 -54.45 23.03
CA GLU A 1173 -30.04 -54.76 21.88
C GLU A 1173 -28.55 -54.42 22.16
N ASN A 1174 -28.27 -53.28 22.82
CA ASN A 1174 -26.90 -52.92 23.23
C ASN A 1174 -26.36 -53.81 24.37
N ARG A 1175 -27.22 -54.31 25.26
CA ARG A 1175 -26.81 -55.27 26.29
C ARG A 1175 -26.39 -56.61 25.68
N GLU A 1176 -27.08 -57.07 24.64
CA GLU A 1176 -26.71 -58.29 23.91
C GLU A 1176 -25.35 -58.14 23.21
N ILE A 1177 -25.07 -56.99 22.59
CA ILE A 1177 -23.74 -56.67 22.04
C ILE A 1177 -22.66 -56.72 23.13
N ARG A 1178 -22.94 -56.15 24.32
CA ARG A 1178 -22.01 -56.10 25.46
C ARG A 1178 -21.66 -57.49 26.01
N GLU A 1179 -22.64 -58.40 26.12
CA GLU A 1179 -22.39 -59.77 26.62
C GLU A 1179 -21.50 -60.58 25.65
N ASN A 1180 -21.42 -60.18 24.37
CA ASN A 1180 -20.57 -60.77 23.33
C ASN A 1180 -19.16 -60.12 23.18
N LEU A 1181 -18.79 -59.14 24.01
CA LEU A 1181 -17.43 -58.55 23.99
C LEU A 1181 -16.40 -59.43 24.72
N ASP A 1182 -15.11 -59.28 24.40
CA ASP A 1182 -14.02 -59.90 25.17
C ASP A 1182 -13.94 -59.33 26.60
N ASP A 1183 -13.48 -60.15 27.56
CA ASP A 1183 -13.49 -59.78 28.99
C ASP A 1183 -12.61 -58.56 29.32
N TRP A 1184 -11.56 -58.29 28.54
CA TRP A 1184 -10.75 -57.08 28.69
C TRP A 1184 -11.49 -55.81 28.22
N CYS A 1185 -12.38 -55.93 27.23
CA CYS A 1185 -13.29 -54.84 26.81
C CYS A 1185 -14.43 -54.62 27.83
N LYS A 1186 -14.90 -55.68 28.50
CA LYS A 1186 -15.96 -55.58 29.52
C LYS A 1186 -15.55 -54.72 30.73
N PHE A 1187 -14.26 -54.69 31.06
CA PHE A 1187 -13.69 -53.97 32.22
C PHE A 1187 -14.02 -52.46 32.26
N ALA A 1188 -14.28 -51.83 31.11
CA ALA A 1188 -14.72 -50.43 31.03
C ALA A 1188 -16.23 -50.22 31.32
N THR A 1189 -17.01 -51.29 31.49
CA THR A 1189 -18.49 -51.24 31.53
C THR A 1189 -19.15 -52.01 32.68
N ASP A 1190 -18.39 -52.68 33.56
CA ASP A 1190 -18.91 -53.50 34.67
C ASP A 1190 -18.49 -52.98 36.06
N ALA A 1191 -18.94 -51.76 36.37
CA ALA A 1191 -19.04 -51.21 37.72
C ALA A 1191 -20.18 -50.18 37.81
#